data_AF-C6Q1N3-F1
#
_entry.id   AF-C6Q1N3-F1
#
_cell.length_a   1.000
_cell.length_b   1.000
_cell.length_c   1.000
_cell.angle_alpha   90.00
_cell.angle_beta   90.00
_cell.angle_gamma   90.00
#
_symmetry.space_group_name_H-M   'P 1'
#
loop_
_entity.id
_entity.type
_entity.pdbx_description
1 polymer ?
#
loop_
_entity_poly.entity_id
_entity_poly.type
_entity_poly.pdbx_seq_one_letter_code
_entity_poly.pdbx_strand_id
1 'polypeptide(L)'
;MKNNTWKKALGLILFSISAILFFVFAPSAQGELDFNVKMDKNQAINETKKLAEKHGWTLKNSRETASFSLDEKAQTYYELKVGNFQKLNSLIKKEEGYIPATWTVSIIPKGGDEKVDVYFTPLGKAYGFYKNVLDDVKGPALSENAAKNIAEKESVNNWNFNLKEYKLVDKSQKIQSNGRIDYVFNYIRYTNIGEAKDKVELQVKGDKLVKVQHYLDIPESFTRNYKQQRSSNDNIANTSSFIFYILIFIVGFFCFFYLNKRKMIAWKNPLIFVVFLIFMTFINGIFNMKQDLTYMDTTYLTPTLFYIVKIFISLMTGVLTGIFTFVSICIGEGLYKKAFPNHLNFWKMLSVRNFGSWRFLNRVIIAYVFVALMLIYETMFYGTMNHFPGWWQPASMTTDPNVQDNWFAWMGSFAEALNAGVFEEFAFRAMPICIGVLIGNKYNKRKLCIVIAFVFEILVFSAAHANYPGFPAYARLLELLIVALGFGLIFYFLGIISGIIAHFTYDFILMSMMIMTTTGKALMYQKILIPAIVILPLILAIYGRMKNGCWIDVEESVYNSANIEECVEKLDKNIEETREEPVLDIEEREVDKIESFIETKKKNTIVTVIAAFLAIFAIISLFTIDSVIPKFTIERLQAESLAKQEIEKEGFKLSSDWKVISNVQVKDIFENDNGVFVSQDFARKEGKDKYKSLIGNYINPFKWKVRFVKFNGDINERAEEFQVTVIDKKNNINVKHILPQNKKGEKLTKEQAERVLYDFIKNKYAINRTDLKEISAKENKLDNRTDWTFTLEDKTIKLKIYKPEISAVVSGNEVLQINKTLQVSESKKSEILKKYAWMLIVVIILILAFAIPIIWIGIKAIIAWSKNQISKPIFFRLFFILLTLNVASLFLNMPERQIEFSTTSSFESQLITSAAGGMFGKVIISFIQVSIIAYAKNFYKKSSKYNYFNVMAILCIALFLFSISNIFTGRNVIEVDRSIYCSLGALNKFLGQLTYMCTSYIGKIALFFAILMAIKNAKNRYSRIGLTILLILPYGIASSFTSSSPAMLVFSLLCGVIYILLYKYFFQYNAALGAVFIGIMYILSNIKGIVLNQYPTLNVSVGLSLIITSFLIIYTYNILEKEF
;
A
#
# COMPACT_ATOMS: atom_id res chain seq x y z
N MET A 1 -46.31 -7.75 -26.33
CA MET A 1 -45.08 -7.41 -27.09
C MET A 1 -44.38 -8.68 -27.63
N LYS A 2 -45.03 -9.46 -28.50
CA LYS A 2 -44.51 -10.76 -28.98
C LYS A 2 -43.76 -10.73 -30.33
N ASN A 3 -43.66 -9.58 -31.04
CA ASN A 3 -43.29 -9.59 -32.46
C ASN A 3 -42.27 -8.53 -32.93
N ASN A 4 -41.13 -8.39 -32.25
CA ASN A 4 -40.02 -7.51 -32.69
C ASN A 4 -38.69 -8.27 -32.84
N THR A 5 -38.72 -9.48 -33.42
CA THR A 5 -37.53 -10.31 -33.66
C THR A 5 -36.51 -9.59 -34.55
N TRP A 6 -36.96 -8.84 -35.56
CA TRP A 6 -36.07 -8.07 -36.44
C TRP A 6 -35.34 -6.94 -35.70
N LYS A 7 -36.00 -6.20 -34.78
CA LYS A 7 -35.35 -5.14 -33.97
C LYS A 7 -34.25 -5.71 -33.07
N LYS A 8 -34.47 -6.92 -32.55
CA LYS A 8 -33.51 -7.66 -31.72
C LYS A 8 -32.30 -8.10 -32.53
N ALA A 9 -32.54 -8.66 -33.72
CA ALA A 9 -31.49 -9.00 -34.67
C ALA A 9 -30.68 -7.76 -35.07
N LEU A 10 -31.35 -6.65 -35.36
CA LEU A 10 -30.70 -5.37 -35.67
C LEU A 10 -29.80 -4.88 -34.53
N GLY A 11 -30.25 -4.99 -33.27
CA GLY A 11 -29.43 -4.61 -32.11
C GLY A 11 -28.17 -5.46 -31.94
N LEU A 12 -28.26 -6.77 -32.20
CA LEU A 12 -27.10 -7.67 -32.18
C LEU A 12 -26.15 -7.38 -33.34
N ILE A 13 -26.69 -7.13 -34.54
CA ILE A 13 -25.90 -6.72 -35.72
C ILE A 13 -25.17 -5.41 -35.43
N LEU A 14 -25.86 -4.42 -34.87
CA LEU A 14 -25.25 -3.15 -34.49
C LEU A 14 -24.12 -3.35 -33.49
N PHE A 15 -24.32 -4.17 -32.45
CA PHE A 15 -23.24 -4.49 -31.50
C PHE A 15 -22.04 -5.16 -32.16
N SER A 16 -22.27 -6.19 -32.99
CA SER A 16 -21.18 -6.87 -33.70
C SER A 16 -20.42 -5.92 -34.63
N ILE A 17 -21.15 -5.09 -35.40
CA ILE A 17 -20.55 -4.10 -36.29
C ILE A 17 -19.77 -3.06 -35.47
N SER A 18 -20.34 -2.48 -34.42
CA SER A 18 -19.65 -1.50 -33.56
C SER A 18 -18.41 -2.08 -32.89
N ALA A 19 -18.45 -3.33 -32.43
CA ALA A 19 -17.28 -4.00 -31.86
C ALA A 19 -16.19 -4.18 -32.93
N ILE A 20 -16.54 -4.63 -34.14
CA ILE A 20 -15.59 -4.76 -35.25
C ILE A 20 -15.01 -3.40 -35.64
N LEU A 21 -15.86 -2.38 -35.81
CA LEU A 21 -15.44 -1.02 -36.13
C LEU A 21 -14.54 -0.46 -35.03
N PHE A 22 -14.86 -0.70 -33.76
CA PHE A 22 -14.00 -0.32 -32.65
C PHE A 22 -12.63 -0.96 -32.76
N PHE A 23 -12.53 -2.28 -32.97
CA PHE A 23 -11.23 -2.95 -33.15
C PHE A 23 -10.45 -2.45 -34.37
N VAL A 24 -11.12 -1.93 -35.40
CA VAL A 24 -10.48 -1.39 -36.61
C VAL A 24 -10.04 0.07 -36.43
N PHE A 25 -10.88 0.91 -35.81
CA PHE A 25 -10.71 2.37 -35.78
C PHE A 25 -10.20 2.92 -34.44
N ALA A 26 -10.51 2.28 -33.31
CA ALA A 26 -10.06 2.73 -31.99
C ALA A 26 -8.54 2.86 -31.87
N PRO A 27 -7.74 1.88 -32.35
CA PRO A 27 -6.36 2.07 -32.74
C PRO A 27 -5.99 3.49 -33.20
N SER A 28 -6.44 3.85 -34.40
CA SER A 28 -6.10 5.12 -35.04
C SER A 28 -6.65 6.33 -34.27
N ALA A 29 -7.81 6.20 -33.63
CA ALA A 29 -8.46 7.27 -32.88
C ALA A 29 -7.74 7.60 -31.56
N GLN A 30 -7.24 6.60 -30.85
CA GLN A 30 -6.61 6.74 -29.53
C GLN A 30 -5.12 7.07 -29.61
N GLY A 31 -4.49 6.85 -30.77
CA GLY A 31 -3.05 6.98 -30.95
C GLY A 31 -2.34 5.71 -30.49
N GLU A 32 -1.73 5.03 -31.44
CA GLU A 32 -1.10 3.73 -31.21
C GLU A 32 0.41 3.83 -31.15
N LEU A 33 1.05 3.03 -30.30
CA LEU A 33 2.48 2.72 -30.41
C LEU A 33 2.68 1.32 -30.97
N ASP A 34 3.14 1.24 -32.22
CA ASP A 34 3.45 -0.01 -32.91
C ASP A 34 4.96 -0.25 -32.88
N PHE A 35 5.37 -1.11 -31.94
CA PHE A 35 6.77 -1.47 -31.73
C PHE A 35 7.29 -2.52 -32.72
N ASN A 36 6.44 -3.09 -33.60
CA ASN A 36 6.80 -4.15 -34.54
C ASN A 36 7.66 -5.25 -33.86
N VAL A 37 7.19 -5.77 -32.74
CA VAL A 37 7.94 -6.70 -31.89
C VAL A 37 8.14 -8.01 -32.66
N LYS A 38 9.37 -8.28 -33.10
CA LYS A 38 9.73 -9.50 -33.85
C LYS A 38 10.24 -10.61 -32.95
N MET A 39 10.87 -10.25 -31.84
CA MET A 39 11.40 -11.20 -30.86
C MET A 39 10.31 -11.62 -29.88
N ASP A 40 10.10 -12.93 -29.74
CA ASP A 40 9.22 -13.47 -28.70
C ASP A 40 9.99 -13.73 -27.39
N LYS A 41 9.23 -14.02 -26.32
CA LYS A 41 9.75 -14.27 -24.98
C LYS A 41 10.75 -15.42 -24.92
N ASN A 42 10.48 -16.54 -25.60
CA ASN A 42 11.34 -17.71 -25.55
C ASN A 42 12.61 -17.50 -26.37
N GLN A 43 12.51 -16.78 -27.49
CA GLN A 43 13.67 -16.30 -28.25
C GLN A 43 14.55 -15.40 -27.39
N ALA A 44 13.98 -14.43 -26.68
CA ALA A 44 14.73 -13.54 -25.79
C ALA A 44 15.48 -14.34 -24.69
N ILE A 45 14.83 -15.35 -24.09
CA ILE A 45 15.45 -16.24 -23.11
C ILE A 45 16.58 -17.08 -23.75
N ASN A 46 16.36 -17.64 -24.93
CA ASN A 46 17.35 -18.47 -25.62
C ASN A 46 18.58 -17.67 -26.06
N GLU A 47 18.40 -16.46 -26.59
CA GLU A 47 19.51 -15.57 -26.93
C GLU A 47 20.28 -15.14 -25.68
N THR A 48 19.57 -14.89 -24.57
CA THR A 48 20.21 -14.61 -23.27
C THR A 48 21.03 -15.78 -22.77
N LYS A 49 20.61 -17.03 -22.98
CA LYS A 49 21.40 -18.23 -22.65
C LYS A 49 22.69 -18.32 -23.45
N LYS A 50 22.63 -18.05 -24.77
CA LYS A 50 23.83 -17.99 -25.61
C LYS A 50 24.80 -16.91 -25.14
N LEU A 51 24.30 -15.74 -24.77
CA LEU A 51 25.10 -14.67 -24.17
C LEU A 51 25.69 -15.09 -22.82
N ALA A 52 24.91 -15.78 -21.99
CA ALA A 52 25.39 -16.30 -20.70
C ALA A 52 26.52 -17.31 -20.88
N GLU A 53 26.42 -18.22 -21.84
CA GLU A 53 27.50 -19.17 -22.17
C GLU A 53 28.74 -18.43 -22.67
N LYS A 54 28.58 -17.48 -23.60
CA LYS A 54 29.66 -16.66 -24.15
C LYS A 54 30.41 -15.86 -23.08
N HIS A 55 29.69 -15.29 -22.11
CA HIS A 55 30.24 -14.45 -21.05
C HIS A 55 30.51 -15.19 -19.73
N GLY A 56 30.32 -16.51 -19.70
CA GLY A 56 30.54 -17.35 -18.51
C GLY A 56 29.64 -17.00 -17.32
N TRP A 57 28.39 -16.59 -17.57
CA TRP A 57 27.41 -16.32 -16.53
C TRP A 57 26.81 -17.62 -15.99
N THR A 58 26.53 -17.67 -14.69
CA THR A 58 26.06 -18.88 -14.02
C THR A 58 24.63 -19.26 -14.42
N LEU A 59 24.48 -20.29 -15.24
CA LEU A 59 23.19 -20.87 -15.60
C LEU A 59 22.73 -21.99 -14.64
N LYS A 60 23.67 -22.66 -13.96
CA LYS A 60 23.37 -23.79 -13.08
C LYS A 60 22.51 -23.35 -11.88
N ASN A 61 21.37 -24.02 -11.68
CA ASN A 61 20.41 -23.70 -10.62
C ASN A 61 19.88 -22.26 -10.67
N SER A 62 19.84 -21.66 -11.87
CA SER A 62 19.25 -20.33 -12.09
C SER A 62 17.79 -20.43 -12.50
N ARG A 63 17.05 -19.32 -12.35
CA ARG A 63 15.71 -19.13 -12.88
C ARG A 63 15.79 -18.06 -13.95
N GLU A 64 15.13 -18.32 -15.07
CA GLU A 64 15.01 -17.36 -16.17
C GLU A 64 13.61 -16.76 -16.19
N THR A 65 13.55 -15.46 -16.42
CA THR A 65 12.31 -14.76 -16.67
C THR A 65 12.53 -13.64 -17.67
N ALA A 66 11.44 -13.20 -18.29
CA ALA A 66 11.47 -12.13 -19.28
C ALA A 66 10.18 -11.32 -19.20
N SER A 67 10.33 -10.00 -19.37
CA SER A 67 9.25 -9.02 -19.41
C SER A 67 9.54 -7.97 -20.48
N PHE A 68 8.55 -7.59 -21.25
CA PHE A 68 8.59 -6.46 -22.18
C PHE A 68 7.97 -5.24 -21.51
N SER A 69 8.64 -4.09 -21.57
CA SER A 69 8.16 -2.86 -20.92
C SER A 69 8.51 -1.62 -21.72
N LEU A 70 7.71 -0.57 -21.54
CA LEU A 70 7.93 0.77 -22.08
C LEU A 70 8.29 1.75 -20.98
N ASP A 71 9.25 2.60 -21.28
CA ASP A 71 9.61 3.78 -20.50
C ASP A 71 8.52 4.85 -20.69
N GLU A 72 7.50 4.80 -19.83
CA GLU A 72 6.37 5.73 -19.82
C GLU A 72 6.81 7.19 -19.65
N LYS A 73 7.93 7.44 -18.96
CA LYS A 73 8.46 8.81 -18.79
C LYS A 73 9.01 9.33 -20.11
N ALA A 74 9.78 8.51 -20.82
CA ALA A 74 10.26 8.85 -22.15
C ALA A 74 9.09 9.05 -23.10
N GLN A 75 8.10 8.15 -23.13
CA GLN A 75 6.89 8.29 -23.93
C GLN A 75 6.21 9.65 -23.69
N THR A 76 5.90 9.96 -22.43
CA THR A 76 5.23 11.21 -22.05
C THR A 76 6.04 12.43 -22.48
N TYR A 77 7.37 12.40 -22.33
CA TYR A 77 8.25 13.48 -22.77
C TYR A 77 8.19 13.68 -24.29
N TYR A 78 8.31 12.59 -25.06
CA TYR A 78 8.24 12.67 -26.51
C TYR A 78 6.92 13.30 -26.97
N GLU A 79 5.81 12.75 -26.49
CA GLU A 79 4.45 13.16 -26.89
C GLU A 79 4.14 14.63 -26.54
N LEU A 80 4.57 15.11 -25.37
CA LEU A 80 4.26 16.46 -24.90
C LEU A 80 5.29 17.53 -25.33
N LYS A 81 6.54 17.17 -25.65
CA LYS A 81 7.61 18.15 -25.92
C LYS A 81 8.30 18.03 -27.29
N VAL A 82 8.47 16.84 -27.83
CA VAL A 82 9.35 16.61 -29.01
C VAL A 82 8.54 16.50 -30.31
N GLY A 83 7.30 16.04 -30.22
CA GLY A 83 6.33 15.89 -31.29
C GLY A 83 5.20 14.95 -30.86
N ASN A 84 4.04 14.99 -31.52
CA ASN A 84 2.95 14.07 -31.22
C ASN A 84 3.38 12.58 -31.29
N PHE A 85 2.50 11.67 -30.87
CA PHE A 85 2.76 10.23 -30.87
C PHE A 85 3.24 9.66 -32.23
N GLN A 86 2.93 10.32 -33.36
CA GLN A 86 3.35 9.89 -34.70
C GLN A 86 4.88 9.97 -34.88
N LYS A 87 5.51 11.03 -34.34
CA LYS A 87 6.97 11.18 -34.39
C LYS A 87 7.64 10.10 -33.55
N LEU A 88 7.13 9.84 -32.35
CA LEU A 88 7.61 8.75 -31.49
C LEU A 88 7.50 7.40 -32.20
N ASN A 89 6.35 7.11 -32.82
CA ASN A 89 6.16 5.92 -33.66
C ASN A 89 7.18 5.79 -34.78
N SER A 90 7.48 6.89 -35.48
CA SER A 90 8.45 6.88 -36.58
C SER A 90 9.86 6.54 -36.08
N LEU A 91 10.25 7.07 -34.91
CA LEU A 91 11.53 6.78 -34.29
C LEU A 91 11.63 5.32 -33.84
N ILE A 92 10.56 4.81 -33.22
CA ILE A 92 10.44 3.40 -32.81
C ILE A 92 10.58 2.47 -34.02
N LYS A 93 9.81 2.71 -35.09
CA LYS A 93 9.81 1.84 -36.29
C LYS A 93 11.15 1.82 -37.01
N LYS A 94 11.91 2.91 -36.95
CA LYS A 94 13.24 3.02 -37.56
C LYS A 94 14.38 2.57 -36.62
N GLU A 95 14.08 2.28 -35.35
CA GLU A 95 15.09 2.13 -34.28
C GLU A 95 16.12 3.29 -34.25
N GLU A 96 15.63 4.52 -34.51
CA GLU A 96 16.45 5.73 -34.50
C GLU A 96 16.36 6.41 -33.12
N GLY A 97 17.50 6.76 -32.53
CA GLY A 97 17.52 7.42 -31.22
C GLY A 97 17.37 6.45 -30.04
N TYR A 98 16.87 6.97 -28.92
CA TYR A 98 16.59 6.17 -27.72
C TYR A 98 15.38 5.28 -27.96
N ILE A 99 15.52 3.98 -27.70
CA ILE A 99 14.45 3.00 -27.83
C ILE A 99 13.74 2.87 -26.47
N PRO A 100 12.50 3.38 -26.32
CA PRO A 100 11.84 3.42 -25.02
C PRO A 100 11.18 2.09 -24.64
N ALA A 101 11.13 1.08 -25.53
CA ALA A 101 10.54 -0.22 -25.23
C ALA A 101 11.54 -1.35 -25.42
N THR A 102 11.68 -2.23 -24.43
CA THR A 102 12.69 -3.28 -24.41
C THR A 102 12.17 -4.57 -23.79
N TRP A 103 12.64 -5.70 -24.31
CA TRP A 103 12.65 -6.95 -23.56
C TRP A 103 13.72 -6.89 -22.48
N THR A 104 13.35 -7.17 -21.24
CA THR A 104 14.28 -7.41 -20.13
C THR A 104 14.25 -8.89 -19.78
N VAL A 105 15.37 -9.58 -19.91
CA VAL A 105 15.52 -11.00 -19.57
C VAL A 105 16.45 -11.14 -18.37
N SER A 106 15.95 -11.74 -17.30
CA SER A 106 16.69 -11.94 -16.05
C SER A 106 17.14 -13.38 -15.87
N ILE A 107 18.43 -13.60 -15.62
CA ILE A 107 19.00 -14.84 -15.08
C ILE A 107 19.22 -14.64 -13.58
N ILE A 108 18.51 -15.42 -12.77
CA ILE A 108 18.48 -15.25 -11.32
C ILE A 108 18.96 -16.55 -10.63
N PRO A 109 20.18 -16.57 -10.08
CA PRO A 109 20.67 -17.70 -9.29
C PRO A 109 19.78 -18.00 -8.08
N LYS A 110 19.79 -19.25 -7.57
CA LYS A 110 18.97 -19.66 -6.39
C LYS A 110 19.11 -18.74 -5.17
N GLY A 111 20.31 -18.20 -4.94
CA GLY A 111 20.60 -17.28 -3.82
C GLY A 111 20.11 -15.84 -4.03
N GLY A 112 19.69 -15.48 -5.25
CA GLY A 112 19.35 -14.11 -5.68
C GLY A 112 20.58 -13.27 -6.05
N ASP A 113 21.73 -13.54 -5.45
CA ASP A 113 22.96 -12.79 -5.67
C ASP A 113 23.44 -12.95 -7.13
N GLU A 114 24.11 -11.92 -7.67
CA GLU A 114 24.62 -11.89 -9.04
C GLU A 114 23.60 -12.06 -10.18
N LYS A 115 22.35 -11.61 -9.97
CA LYS A 115 21.36 -11.49 -11.06
C LYS A 115 21.94 -10.75 -12.26
N VAL A 116 21.66 -11.29 -13.45
CA VAL A 116 21.99 -10.66 -14.74
C VAL A 116 20.69 -10.32 -15.45
N ASP A 117 20.55 -9.06 -15.84
CA ASP A 117 19.47 -8.56 -16.69
C ASP A 117 20.05 -8.23 -18.07
N VAL A 118 19.42 -8.73 -19.13
CA VAL A 118 19.80 -8.46 -20.52
C VAL A 118 18.66 -7.74 -21.21
N TYR A 119 18.97 -6.67 -21.92
CA TYR A 119 18.00 -5.82 -22.61
C TYR A 119 18.08 -6.08 -24.13
N PHE A 120 16.93 -6.32 -24.77
CA PHE A 120 16.82 -6.41 -26.22
C PHE A 120 15.84 -5.38 -26.77
N THR A 121 16.13 -4.88 -27.96
CA THR A 121 15.21 -4.02 -28.72
C THR A 121 13.98 -4.85 -29.19
N PRO A 122 12.88 -4.19 -29.62
CA PRO A 122 11.73 -4.90 -30.19
C PRO A 122 12.08 -5.79 -31.40
N LEU A 123 13.10 -5.43 -32.18
CA LEU A 123 13.60 -6.23 -33.30
C LEU A 123 14.55 -7.36 -32.88
N GLY A 124 14.85 -7.50 -31.59
CA GLY A 124 15.66 -8.57 -31.04
C GLY A 124 17.17 -8.31 -31.02
N LYS A 125 17.60 -7.06 -31.20
CA LYS A 125 19.03 -6.70 -31.08
C LYS A 125 19.42 -6.59 -29.61
N ALA A 126 20.61 -7.09 -29.24
CA ALA A 126 21.17 -6.87 -27.91
C ALA A 126 21.40 -5.36 -27.70
N TYR A 127 20.73 -4.79 -26.71
CA TYR A 127 20.70 -3.35 -26.45
C TYR A 127 21.47 -2.96 -25.19
N GLY A 128 21.65 -3.90 -24.26
CA GLY A 128 22.44 -3.67 -23.06
C GLY A 128 22.31 -4.81 -22.08
N PHE A 129 22.98 -4.67 -20.94
CA PHE A 129 22.83 -5.61 -19.84
C PHE A 129 23.21 -4.95 -18.51
N TYR A 130 22.82 -5.58 -17.42
CA TYR A 130 23.27 -5.27 -16.08
C TYR A 130 23.53 -6.57 -15.32
N LYS A 131 24.77 -6.79 -14.90
CA LYS A 131 25.16 -7.85 -13.98
C LYS A 131 25.40 -7.25 -12.62
N ASN A 132 24.60 -7.67 -11.63
CA ASN A 132 24.90 -7.34 -10.24
C ASN A 132 26.21 -8.03 -9.83
N VAL A 133 27.17 -7.25 -9.33
CA VAL A 133 28.44 -7.78 -8.79
C VAL A 133 28.68 -7.11 -7.46
N LEU A 134 28.82 -7.92 -6.41
CA LEU A 134 28.95 -7.40 -5.06
C LEU A 134 30.25 -6.60 -4.89
N ASP A 135 30.18 -5.56 -4.07
CA ASP A 135 31.29 -4.65 -3.80
C ASP A 135 32.51 -5.28 -3.11
N ASP A 136 32.36 -6.44 -2.46
CA ASP A 136 33.43 -7.20 -1.80
C ASP A 136 34.06 -8.30 -2.67
N VAL A 137 33.52 -8.56 -3.87
CA VAL A 137 34.13 -9.48 -4.85
C VAL A 137 35.48 -8.94 -5.30
N LYS A 138 36.54 -9.76 -5.19
CA LYS A 138 37.90 -9.36 -5.58
C LYS A 138 37.97 -9.01 -7.06
N GLY A 139 38.75 -8.00 -7.39
CA GLY A 139 39.06 -7.59 -8.76
C GLY A 139 40.25 -6.63 -8.79
N PRO A 140 40.87 -6.42 -9.96
CA PRO A 140 42.03 -5.55 -10.08
C PRO A 140 41.67 -4.07 -9.91
N ALA A 141 42.67 -3.27 -9.55
CA ALA A 141 42.62 -1.81 -9.55
C ALA A 141 43.18 -1.29 -10.88
N LEU A 142 42.36 -1.30 -11.94
CA LEU A 142 42.80 -0.84 -13.26
C LEU A 142 42.92 0.69 -13.31
N SER A 143 43.75 1.19 -14.23
CA SER A 143 43.76 2.61 -14.59
C SER A 143 42.48 2.99 -15.34
N GLU A 144 42.08 4.27 -15.25
CA GLU A 144 40.90 4.79 -15.94
C GLU A 144 40.93 4.47 -17.44
N ASN A 145 42.09 4.67 -18.10
CA ASN A 145 42.25 4.39 -19.53
C ASN A 145 42.08 2.90 -19.85
N ALA A 146 42.59 2.00 -19.00
CA ALA A 146 42.42 0.57 -19.20
C ALA A 146 40.95 0.14 -19.04
N ALA A 147 40.28 0.62 -17.99
CA ALA A 147 38.86 0.35 -17.76
C ALA A 147 37.97 0.94 -18.87
N LYS A 148 38.28 2.15 -19.35
CA LYS A 148 37.60 2.78 -20.48
C LYS A 148 37.75 1.95 -21.76
N ASN A 149 38.97 1.50 -22.07
CA ASN A 149 39.21 0.65 -23.24
C ASN A 149 38.42 -0.66 -23.17
N ILE A 150 38.30 -1.28 -21.98
CA ILE A 150 37.43 -2.46 -21.78
C ILE A 150 35.97 -2.12 -22.05
N ALA A 151 35.47 -1.03 -21.44
CA ALA A 151 34.09 -0.60 -21.58
C ALA A 151 33.72 -0.33 -23.04
N GLU A 152 34.53 0.46 -23.74
CA GLU A 152 34.32 0.87 -25.13
C GLU A 152 34.40 -0.34 -26.07
N LYS A 153 35.45 -1.18 -25.94
CA LYS A 153 35.66 -2.35 -26.80
C LYS A 153 34.53 -3.37 -26.66
N GLU A 154 34.15 -3.72 -25.43
CA GLU A 154 33.09 -4.71 -25.22
C GLU A 154 31.70 -4.21 -25.61
N SER A 155 31.41 -2.92 -25.38
CA SER A 155 30.13 -2.30 -25.75
C SER A 155 29.94 -2.22 -27.26
N VAL A 156 30.99 -1.83 -28.01
CA VAL A 156 30.96 -1.78 -29.48
C VAL A 156 30.78 -3.18 -30.08
N ASN A 157 31.49 -4.17 -29.54
CA ASN A 157 31.51 -5.51 -30.14
C ASN A 157 30.25 -6.34 -29.84
N ASN A 158 29.55 -6.08 -28.72
CA ASN A 158 28.50 -6.99 -28.23
C ASN A 158 27.15 -6.33 -27.93
N TRP A 159 27.08 -5.00 -27.80
CA TRP A 159 25.91 -4.31 -27.22
C TRP A 159 25.35 -3.17 -28.08
N ASN A 160 25.60 -3.23 -29.40
CA ASN A 160 25.07 -2.27 -30.38
C ASN A 160 25.36 -0.80 -30.04
N PHE A 161 26.53 -0.53 -29.47
CA PHE A 161 26.97 0.81 -29.08
C PHE A 161 27.91 1.40 -30.15
N ASN A 162 27.52 2.52 -30.77
CA ASN A 162 28.33 3.21 -31.77
C ASN A 162 29.07 4.41 -31.18
N LEU A 163 30.33 4.23 -30.78
CA LEU A 163 31.17 5.29 -30.22
C LEU A 163 31.23 6.59 -31.05
N LYS A 164 31.04 6.54 -32.37
CA LYS A 164 31.11 7.74 -33.22
C LYS A 164 29.94 8.71 -32.98
N GLU A 165 28.79 8.20 -32.52
CA GLU A 165 27.59 9.00 -32.25
C GLU A 165 27.57 9.56 -30.82
N TYR A 166 28.39 9.00 -29.94
CA TYR A 166 28.35 9.24 -28.50
C TYR A 166 29.59 10.00 -28.03
N LYS A 167 29.38 11.03 -27.20
CA LYS A 167 30.46 11.78 -26.55
C LYS A 167 30.48 11.44 -25.06
N LEU A 168 31.66 11.12 -24.54
CA LEU A 168 31.86 10.95 -23.09
C LEU A 168 31.62 12.29 -22.39
N VAL A 169 30.75 12.33 -21.38
CA VAL A 169 30.38 13.58 -20.68
C VAL A 169 30.62 13.56 -19.18
N ASP A 170 30.60 12.39 -18.56
CA ASP A 170 30.86 12.20 -17.13
C ASP A 170 31.61 10.88 -16.94
N LYS A 171 32.52 10.90 -15.98
CA LYS A 171 33.27 9.74 -15.53
C LYS A 171 33.39 9.78 -14.02
N SER A 172 33.22 8.64 -13.37
CA SER A 172 33.42 8.51 -11.94
C SER A 172 34.10 7.20 -11.60
N GLN A 173 34.77 7.18 -10.44
CA GLN A 173 35.41 5.99 -9.91
C GLN A 173 34.96 5.74 -8.47
N LYS A 174 34.93 4.47 -8.07
CA LYS A 174 34.68 4.02 -6.70
C LYS A 174 35.73 2.99 -6.29
N ILE A 175 36.46 3.28 -5.22
CA ILE A 175 37.46 2.39 -4.64
C ILE A 175 36.79 1.47 -3.64
N GLN A 176 36.78 0.18 -3.92
CA GLN A 176 36.18 -0.83 -3.06
C GLN A 176 37.07 -1.18 -1.87
N SER A 177 36.47 -1.79 -0.86
CA SER A 177 37.14 -2.18 0.39
C SER A 177 38.32 -3.15 0.19
N ASN A 178 38.26 -3.99 -0.85
CA ASN A 178 39.28 -4.96 -1.21
C ASN A 178 40.35 -4.39 -2.17
N GLY A 179 40.30 -3.10 -2.49
CA GLY A 179 41.22 -2.42 -3.40
C GLY A 179 40.79 -2.41 -4.86
N ARG A 180 39.74 -3.14 -5.26
CA ARG A 180 39.16 -3.08 -6.62
C ARG A 180 38.71 -1.65 -6.92
N ILE A 181 38.95 -1.17 -8.15
CA ILE A 181 38.42 0.13 -8.61
C ILE A 181 37.32 -0.13 -9.63
N ASP A 182 36.17 0.49 -9.39
CA ASP A 182 35.02 0.42 -10.28
C ASP A 182 34.86 1.78 -10.98
N TYR A 183 34.69 1.78 -12.29
CA TYR A 183 34.50 2.98 -13.10
C TYR A 183 33.10 3.03 -13.70
N VAL A 184 32.55 4.24 -13.80
CA VAL A 184 31.32 4.54 -14.54
C VAL A 184 31.65 5.59 -15.58
N PHE A 185 31.27 5.34 -16.83
CA PHE A 185 31.43 6.24 -17.95
C PHE A 185 30.07 6.55 -18.55
N ASN A 186 29.68 7.82 -18.55
CA ASN A 186 28.42 8.30 -19.10
C ASN A 186 28.65 8.98 -20.43
N TYR A 187 28.00 8.47 -21.47
CA TYR A 187 28.06 9.00 -22.82
C TYR A 187 26.73 9.65 -23.19
N ILE A 188 26.77 10.71 -24.01
CA ILE A 188 25.58 11.38 -24.57
C ILE A 188 25.63 11.33 -26.09
N ARG A 189 24.48 11.00 -26.70
CA ARG A 189 24.22 11.26 -28.12
C ARG A 189 23.34 12.51 -28.26
N TYR A 190 23.90 13.55 -28.88
CA TYR A 190 23.16 14.79 -29.12
C TYR A 190 22.26 14.60 -30.34
N THR A 191 20.97 14.46 -30.09
CA THR A 191 19.91 14.30 -31.10
C THR A 191 18.90 15.44 -30.96
N ASN A 192 18.02 15.63 -31.95
CA ASN A 192 16.94 16.62 -31.89
C ASN A 192 15.74 16.13 -31.02
N ILE A 193 15.99 15.74 -29.76
CA ILE A 193 14.98 15.31 -28.77
C ILE A 193 14.70 16.44 -27.76
N GLY A 194 14.59 17.68 -28.25
CA GLY A 194 14.38 18.84 -27.39
C GLY A 194 15.49 19.04 -26.36
N GLU A 195 15.12 19.17 -25.09
CA GLU A 195 16.04 19.37 -23.95
C GLU A 195 16.50 18.03 -23.31
N ALA A 196 15.87 16.90 -23.65
CA ALA A 196 16.26 15.60 -23.11
C ALA A 196 17.52 15.06 -23.76
N LYS A 197 18.31 14.31 -22.99
CA LYS A 197 19.63 13.81 -23.42
C LYS A 197 19.62 12.28 -23.44
N ASP A 198 19.88 11.71 -24.61
CA ASP A 198 20.03 10.27 -24.79
C ASP A 198 21.39 9.82 -24.20
N LYS A 199 21.34 9.11 -23.07
CA LYS A 199 22.51 8.71 -22.28
C LYS A 199 22.74 7.21 -22.31
N VAL A 200 24.03 6.85 -22.31
CA VAL A 200 24.48 5.47 -22.11
C VAL A 200 25.45 5.44 -20.93
N GLU A 201 25.11 4.66 -19.91
CA GLU A 201 25.98 4.36 -18.77
C GLU A 201 26.72 3.04 -19.02
N LEU A 202 28.05 3.12 -19.06
CA LEU A 202 28.95 1.97 -19.08
C LEU A 202 29.59 1.82 -17.70
N GLN A 203 29.47 0.65 -17.06
CA GLN A 203 30.08 0.41 -15.76
C GLN A 203 31.06 -0.76 -15.82
N VAL A 204 32.29 -0.54 -15.37
CA VAL A 204 33.33 -1.56 -15.25
C VAL A 204 33.64 -1.76 -13.77
N LYS A 205 33.57 -3.01 -13.30
CA LYS A 205 33.98 -3.37 -11.93
C LYS A 205 35.26 -4.20 -12.01
N GLY A 206 36.39 -3.63 -11.58
CA GLY A 206 37.71 -4.22 -11.79
C GLY A 206 38.08 -4.32 -13.27
N ASP A 207 38.10 -5.53 -13.82
CA ASP A 207 38.42 -5.86 -15.21
C ASP A 207 37.21 -6.31 -16.05
N LYS A 208 35.98 -6.19 -15.52
CA LYS A 208 34.77 -6.68 -16.19
C LYS A 208 33.78 -5.56 -16.44
N LEU A 209 33.27 -5.46 -17.67
CA LEU A 209 32.06 -4.68 -17.96
C LEU A 209 30.88 -5.37 -17.28
N VAL A 210 30.15 -4.62 -16.46
CA VAL A 210 28.98 -5.12 -15.71
C VAL A 210 27.69 -4.41 -16.08
N LYS A 211 27.76 -3.26 -16.75
CA LYS A 211 26.57 -2.52 -17.18
C LYS A 211 26.79 -1.85 -18.53
N VAL A 212 25.79 -1.99 -19.40
CA VAL A 212 25.52 -1.14 -20.56
C VAL A 212 24.04 -0.78 -20.47
N GLN A 213 23.73 0.46 -20.14
CA GLN A 213 22.35 0.89 -19.92
C GLN A 213 22.06 2.19 -20.67
N HIS A 214 21.11 2.11 -21.60
CA HIS A 214 20.55 3.27 -22.29
C HIS A 214 19.40 3.85 -21.46
N TYR A 215 19.33 5.17 -21.35
CA TYR A 215 18.20 5.87 -20.73
C TYR A 215 18.08 7.30 -21.27
N LEU A 216 16.85 7.83 -21.25
CA LEU A 216 16.59 9.21 -21.61
C LEU A 216 16.64 10.10 -20.35
N ASP A 217 17.61 11.01 -20.28
CA ASP A 217 17.73 11.98 -19.21
C ASP A 217 16.78 13.16 -19.45
N ILE A 218 15.62 13.12 -18.78
CA ILE A 218 14.55 14.09 -18.93
C ILE A 218 14.76 15.26 -17.96
N PRO A 219 14.70 16.52 -18.43
CA PRO A 219 14.87 17.69 -17.57
C PRO A 219 13.90 17.70 -16.38
N GLU A 220 14.40 18.12 -15.21
CA GLU A 220 13.56 18.29 -14.01
C GLU A 220 12.40 19.25 -14.28
N SER A 221 12.63 20.33 -15.05
CA SER A 221 11.62 21.33 -15.38
C SER A 221 10.39 20.70 -16.03
N PHE A 222 10.57 19.79 -16.99
CA PHE A 222 9.47 19.04 -17.60
C PHE A 222 8.77 18.15 -16.59
N THR A 223 9.53 17.35 -15.84
CA THR A 223 8.97 16.38 -14.89
C THR A 223 8.12 17.07 -13.81
N ARG A 224 8.57 18.23 -13.32
CA ARG A 224 7.83 19.02 -12.33
C ARG A 224 6.58 19.67 -12.92
N ASN A 225 6.67 20.23 -14.12
CA ASN A 225 5.51 20.75 -14.85
C ASN A 225 4.44 19.66 -15.06
N TYR A 226 4.85 18.49 -15.55
CA TYR A 226 3.94 17.36 -15.76
C TYR A 226 3.29 16.91 -14.44
N LYS A 227 4.07 16.77 -13.36
CA LYS A 227 3.54 16.46 -12.02
C LYS A 227 2.57 17.53 -11.50
N GLN A 228 2.82 18.81 -11.75
CA GLN A 228 1.90 19.88 -11.36
C GLN A 228 0.57 19.75 -12.09
N GLN A 229 0.60 19.50 -13.40
CA GLN A 229 -0.63 19.33 -14.17
C GLN A 229 -1.40 18.09 -13.68
N ARG A 230 -0.71 16.95 -13.50
CA ARG A 230 -1.24 15.71 -12.90
C ARG A 230 -1.83 15.91 -11.51
N SER A 231 -1.29 16.82 -10.70
CA SER A 231 -1.87 17.10 -9.39
C SER A 231 -3.31 17.60 -9.47
N SER A 232 -3.70 18.30 -10.54
CA SER A 232 -5.07 18.76 -10.74
C SER A 232 -6.02 17.60 -11.05
N ASN A 233 -5.59 16.65 -11.89
CA ASN A 233 -6.29 15.39 -12.15
C ASN A 233 -6.53 14.64 -10.83
N ASP A 234 -5.46 14.45 -10.05
CA ASP A 234 -5.51 13.73 -8.78
C ASP A 234 -6.40 14.44 -7.75
N ASN A 235 -6.39 15.78 -7.72
CA ASN A 235 -7.26 16.56 -6.82
C ASN A 235 -8.75 16.33 -7.12
N ILE A 236 -9.16 16.39 -8.40
CA ILE A 236 -10.54 16.13 -8.82
C ILE A 236 -10.97 14.72 -8.39
N ALA A 237 -10.14 13.72 -8.68
CA ALA A 237 -10.41 12.32 -8.35
C ALA A 237 -10.47 12.05 -6.84
N ASN A 238 -9.53 12.61 -6.08
CA ASN A 238 -9.47 12.45 -4.64
C ASN A 238 -10.65 13.14 -3.94
N THR A 239 -11.02 14.36 -4.36
CA THR A 239 -12.22 15.05 -3.84
C THR A 239 -13.48 14.24 -4.14
N SER A 240 -13.63 13.72 -5.36
CA SER A 240 -14.78 12.90 -5.70
C SER A 240 -14.82 11.59 -4.91
N SER A 241 -13.70 10.90 -4.81
CA SER A 241 -13.56 9.66 -4.04
C SER A 241 -13.90 9.90 -2.56
N PHE A 242 -13.53 11.04 -1.99
CA PHE A 242 -13.91 11.40 -0.63
C PHE A 242 -15.43 11.58 -0.47
N ILE A 243 -16.08 12.31 -1.38
CA ILE A 243 -17.54 12.47 -1.39
C ILE A 243 -18.23 11.10 -1.50
N PHE A 244 -17.70 10.23 -2.36
CA PHE A 244 -18.19 8.86 -2.52
C PHE A 244 -17.98 8.00 -1.26
N TYR A 245 -16.84 8.11 -0.60
CA TYR A 245 -16.59 7.41 0.66
C TYR A 245 -17.55 7.87 1.77
N ILE A 246 -17.89 9.15 1.84
CA ILE A 246 -18.95 9.64 2.73
C ILE A 246 -20.27 8.93 2.40
N LEU A 247 -20.64 8.82 1.12
CA LEU A 247 -21.85 8.12 0.70
C LEU A 247 -21.82 6.64 1.14
N ILE A 248 -20.79 5.86 0.79
CA ILE A 248 -20.75 4.43 1.15
C ILE A 248 -20.71 4.21 2.65
N PHE A 249 -19.87 4.94 3.38
CA PHE A 249 -19.52 4.58 4.76
C PHE A 249 -20.29 5.33 5.82
N ILE A 250 -20.86 6.48 5.52
CA ILE A 250 -21.77 7.15 6.44
C ILE A 250 -23.20 6.80 6.03
N VAL A 251 -23.61 7.08 4.80
CA VAL A 251 -25.00 6.84 4.38
C VAL A 251 -25.26 5.35 4.16
N GLY A 252 -24.40 4.68 3.39
CA GLY A 252 -24.50 3.26 3.11
C GLY A 252 -24.43 2.41 4.37
N PHE A 253 -23.70 2.87 5.39
CA PHE A 253 -23.72 2.31 6.74
C PHE A 253 -25.12 2.30 7.36
N PHE A 254 -25.77 3.47 7.47
CA PHE A 254 -27.13 3.53 8.01
C PHE A 254 -28.10 2.71 7.17
N CYS A 255 -27.96 2.75 5.85
CA CYS A 255 -28.75 1.93 4.93
C CYS A 255 -28.54 0.43 5.18
N PHE A 256 -27.31 -0.02 5.35
CA PHE A 256 -26.97 -1.40 5.61
C PHE A 256 -27.66 -1.91 6.88
N PHE A 257 -27.60 -1.16 8.00
CA PHE A 257 -28.31 -1.55 9.22
C PHE A 257 -29.83 -1.53 9.05
N TYR A 258 -30.34 -0.50 8.39
CA TYR A 258 -31.76 -0.38 8.09
C TYR A 258 -32.27 -1.59 7.31
N LEU A 259 -31.53 -2.02 6.28
CA LEU A 259 -31.86 -3.15 5.42
C LEU A 259 -31.68 -4.48 6.16
N ASN A 260 -30.62 -4.63 6.96
CA ASN A 260 -30.36 -5.85 7.71
C ASN A 260 -31.46 -6.11 8.76
N LYS A 261 -31.90 -5.05 9.47
CA LYS A 261 -33.04 -5.14 10.41
C LYS A 261 -34.29 -5.66 9.72
N ARG A 262 -34.50 -5.29 8.46
CA ARG A 262 -35.66 -5.71 7.66
C ARG A 262 -35.42 -7.00 6.86
N LYS A 263 -34.33 -7.72 7.13
CA LYS A 263 -33.95 -8.97 6.43
C LYS A 263 -33.85 -8.84 4.90
N MET A 264 -33.60 -7.63 4.41
CA MET A 264 -33.58 -7.35 2.96
C MET A 264 -32.23 -7.68 2.30
N ILE A 265 -31.19 -7.92 3.09
CA ILE A 265 -29.83 -8.23 2.62
C ILE A 265 -29.70 -9.72 2.24
N ALA A 266 -29.30 -10.00 1.01
CA ALA A 266 -29.16 -11.35 0.47
C ALA A 266 -27.80 -12.01 0.77
N TRP A 267 -27.30 -11.97 2.01
CA TRP A 267 -25.95 -12.39 2.46
C TRP A 267 -25.22 -13.49 1.67
N LYS A 268 -25.90 -14.60 1.36
CA LYS A 268 -25.30 -15.80 0.73
C LYS A 268 -24.72 -15.51 -0.66
N ASN A 269 -25.48 -14.86 -1.55
CA ASN A 269 -25.10 -14.73 -2.95
C ASN A 269 -23.96 -13.71 -3.18
N PRO A 270 -23.97 -12.51 -2.56
CA PRO A 270 -22.83 -11.60 -2.56
C PRO A 270 -21.56 -12.27 -2.01
N LEU A 271 -21.69 -13.11 -0.97
CA LEU A 271 -20.54 -13.80 -0.39
C LEU A 271 -19.92 -14.79 -1.39
N ILE A 272 -20.74 -15.62 -2.05
CA ILE A 272 -20.25 -16.55 -3.08
C ILE A 272 -19.55 -15.79 -4.21
N PHE A 273 -20.17 -14.71 -4.68
CA PHE A 273 -19.61 -13.88 -5.75
C PHE A 273 -18.26 -13.27 -5.36
N VAL A 274 -18.16 -12.71 -4.16
CA VAL A 274 -16.92 -12.10 -3.67
C VAL A 274 -15.82 -13.13 -3.41
N VAL A 275 -16.16 -14.32 -2.90
CA VAL A 275 -15.19 -15.42 -2.77
C VAL A 275 -14.65 -15.82 -4.15
N PHE A 276 -15.51 -15.86 -5.17
CA PHE A 276 -15.08 -16.08 -6.55
C PHE A 276 -14.16 -14.96 -7.05
N LEU A 277 -14.49 -13.68 -6.80
CA LEU A 277 -13.60 -12.57 -7.15
C LEU A 277 -12.24 -12.65 -6.45
N ILE A 278 -12.22 -12.92 -5.13
CA ILE A 278 -10.99 -13.09 -4.36
C ILE A 278 -10.13 -14.20 -4.99
N PHE A 279 -10.76 -15.33 -5.34
CA PHE A 279 -10.08 -16.43 -6.01
C PHE A 279 -9.49 -16.00 -7.36
N MET A 280 -10.26 -15.32 -8.20
CA MET A 280 -9.79 -14.86 -9.51
C MET A 280 -8.62 -13.88 -9.40
N THR A 281 -8.71 -12.87 -8.52
CA THR A 281 -7.62 -11.93 -8.25
C THR A 281 -6.38 -12.65 -7.70
N PHE A 282 -6.57 -13.62 -6.81
CA PHE A 282 -5.49 -14.42 -6.25
C PHE A 282 -4.76 -15.23 -7.32
N ILE A 283 -5.49 -16.02 -8.12
CA ILE A 283 -4.90 -16.83 -9.21
C ILE A 283 -4.25 -15.92 -10.27
N ASN A 284 -4.81 -14.74 -10.55
CA ASN A 284 -4.19 -13.79 -11.48
C ASN A 284 -2.81 -13.35 -10.97
N GLY A 285 -2.74 -13.05 -9.67
CA GLY A 285 -1.46 -12.82 -8.99
C GLY A 285 -0.49 -13.99 -9.18
N ILE A 286 -0.93 -15.24 -8.97
CA ILE A 286 -0.10 -16.45 -9.15
C ILE A 286 0.46 -16.57 -10.57
N PHE A 287 -0.37 -16.36 -11.60
CA PHE A 287 0.06 -16.53 -13.00
C PHE A 287 1.05 -15.45 -13.45
N ASN A 288 0.96 -14.24 -12.91
CA ASN A 288 1.88 -13.14 -13.26
C ASN A 288 3.17 -13.13 -12.43
N MET A 289 3.30 -13.94 -11.36
CA MET A 289 4.49 -13.91 -10.49
C MET A 289 5.81 -14.20 -11.19
N LYS A 290 5.80 -15.07 -12.21
CA LYS A 290 7.02 -15.38 -12.96
C LYS A 290 7.53 -14.14 -13.67
N GLN A 291 6.65 -13.36 -14.31
CA GLN A 291 7.00 -12.10 -14.96
C GLN A 291 7.47 -11.07 -13.93
N ASP A 292 6.74 -10.95 -12.80
CA ASP A 292 7.09 -10.06 -11.69
C ASP A 292 8.51 -10.30 -11.14
N LEU A 293 9.02 -11.54 -11.24
CA LEU A 293 10.37 -11.90 -10.80
C LEU A 293 11.46 -11.10 -11.54
N THR A 294 11.18 -10.60 -12.76
CA THR A 294 12.09 -9.73 -13.55
C THR A 294 12.44 -8.46 -12.76
N TYR A 295 11.48 -7.94 -11.99
CA TYR A 295 11.59 -6.71 -11.21
C TYR A 295 11.94 -6.95 -9.74
N MET A 296 12.34 -8.18 -9.38
CA MET A 296 12.73 -8.51 -8.01
C MET A 296 14.05 -7.84 -7.64
N ASP A 297 14.08 -7.15 -6.49
CA ASP A 297 15.32 -6.69 -5.86
C ASP A 297 16.00 -7.84 -5.12
N THR A 298 17.17 -8.22 -5.63
CA THR A 298 17.97 -9.34 -5.08
C THR A 298 18.78 -8.97 -3.85
N THR A 299 18.84 -7.68 -3.50
CA THR A 299 19.54 -7.19 -2.31
C THR A 299 18.93 -7.76 -1.04
N TYR A 300 17.62 -8.02 -1.00
CA TYR A 300 16.92 -8.51 0.19
C TYR A 300 15.97 -9.67 -0.04
N LEU A 301 15.62 -9.99 -1.30
CA LEU A 301 14.75 -11.11 -1.62
C LEU A 301 15.50 -12.24 -2.33
N THR A 302 15.22 -13.46 -1.91
CA THR A 302 15.48 -14.65 -2.72
C THR A 302 14.23 -14.95 -3.57
N PRO A 303 14.33 -15.69 -4.68
CA PRO A 303 13.15 -16.05 -5.48
C PRO A 303 12.05 -16.74 -4.67
N THR A 304 12.41 -17.62 -3.72
CA THR A 304 11.44 -18.28 -2.84
C THR A 304 10.72 -17.26 -1.96
N LEU A 305 11.47 -16.32 -1.36
CA LEU A 305 10.91 -15.29 -0.50
C LEU A 305 9.99 -14.35 -1.27
N PHE A 306 10.40 -13.97 -2.48
CA PHE A 306 9.61 -13.15 -3.39
C PHE A 306 8.26 -13.78 -3.70
N TYR A 307 8.22 -15.08 -4.05
CA TYR A 307 6.96 -15.76 -4.31
C TYR A 307 6.04 -15.79 -3.08
N ILE A 308 6.59 -16.04 -1.88
CA ILE A 308 5.78 -16.01 -0.64
C ILE A 308 5.15 -14.61 -0.44
N VAL A 309 5.95 -13.55 -0.62
CA VAL A 309 5.47 -12.16 -0.52
C VAL A 309 4.41 -11.86 -1.58
N LYS A 310 4.60 -12.30 -2.83
CA LYS A 310 3.65 -12.09 -3.92
C LYS A 310 2.34 -12.85 -3.72
N ILE A 311 2.37 -14.09 -3.23
CA ILE A 311 1.19 -14.88 -2.84
C ILE A 311 0.39 -14.11 -1.79
N PHE A 312 1.10 -13.58 -0.80
CA PHE A 312 0.49 -12.77 0.24
C PHE A 312 -0.18 -11.51 -0.30
N ILE A 313 0.56 -10.70 -1.08
CA ILE A 313 0.03 -9.45 -1.65
C ILE A 313 -1.20 -9.73 -2.51
N SER A 314 -1.15 -10.77 -3.34
CA SER A 314 -2.27 -11.15 -4.22
C SER A 314 -3.52 -11.55 -3.43
N LEU A 315 -3.35 -12.35 -2.36
CA LEU A 315 -4.45 -12.73 -1.48
C LEU A 315 -5.04 -11.51 -0.76
N MET A 316 -4.18 -10.63 -0.23
CA MET A 316 -4.62 -9.43 0.48
C MET A 316 -5.38 -8.48 -0.43
N THR A 317 -4.88 -8.22 -1.64
CA THR A 317 -5.56 -7.40 -2.64
C THR A 317 -6.93 -7.97 -3.00
N GLY A 318 -7.02 -9.29 -3.22
CA GLY A 318 -8.28 -9.97 -3.44
C GLY A 318 -9.26 -9.77 -2.28
N VAL A 319 -8.83 -10.05 -1.04
CA VAL A 319 -9.67 -9.92 0.17
C VAL A 319 -10.15 -8.48 0.37
N LEU A 320 -9.27 -7.49 0.25
CA LEU A 320 -9.62 -6.08 0.43
C LEU A 320 -10.68 -5.67 -0.61
N THR A 321 -10.40 -5.89 -1.89
CA THR A 321 -11.33 -5.59 -2.99
C THR A 321 -12.66 -6.31 -2.79
N GLY A 322 -12.61 -7.59 -2.42
CA GLY A 322 -13.77 -8.40 -2.12
C GLY A 322 -14.66 -7.83 -1.01
N ILE A 323 -14.07 -7.33 0.09
CA ILE A 323 -14.84 -6.72 1.20
C ILE A 323 -15.57 -5.46 0.72
N PHE A 324 -14.90 -4.59 -0.04
CA PHE A 324 -15.51 -3.37 -0.58
C PHE A 324 -16.68 -3.71 -1.52
N THR A 325 -16.48 -4.68 -2.42
CA THR A 325 -17.51 -5.15 -3.35
C THR A 325 -18.67 -5.82 -2.61
N PHE A 326 -18.38 -6.64 -1.58
CA PHE A 326 -19.39 -7.29 -0.75
C PHE A 326 -20.35 -6.29 -0.08
N VAL A 327 -19.78 -5.28 0.57
CA VAL A 327 -20.56 -4.24 1.27
C VAL A 327 -21.43 -3.47 0.29
N SER A 328 -20.87 -3.11 -0.87
CA SER A 328 -21.56 -2.37 -1.92
C SER A 328 -22.74 -3.16 -2.48
N ILE A 329 -22.56 -4.44 -2.80
CA ILE A 329 -23.65 -5.32 -3.26
C ILE A 329 -24.74 -5.42 -2.19
N CYS A 330 -24.39 -5.64 -0.92
CA CYS A 330 -25.37 -5.81 0.14
C CYS A 330 -26.26 -4.58 0.34
N ILE A 331 -25.67 -3.39 0.28
CA ILE A 331 -26.39 -2.12 0.42
C ILE A 331 -27.19 -1.83 -0.85
N GLY A 332 -26.52 -1.83 -2.00
CA GLY A 332 -27.13 -1.47 -3.28
C GLY A 332 -28.28 -2.39 -3.65
N GLU A 333 -28.12 -3.71 -3.48
CA GLU A 333 -29.17 -4.69 -3.80
C GLU A 333 -30.36 -4.60 -2.84
N GLY A 334 -30.12 -4.41 -1.54
CA GLY A 334 -31.19 -4.22 -0.57
C GLY A 334 -31.98 -2.93 -0.79
N LEU A 335 -31.29 -1.83 -1.14
CA LEU A 335 -31.94 -0.57 -1.50
C LEU A 335 -32.73 -0.70 -2.81
N TYR A 336 -32.15 -1.37 -3.80
CA TYR A 336 -32.76 -1.63 -5.10
C TYR A 336 -34.09 -2.37 -4.99
N LYS A 337 -34.13 -3.45 -4.20
CA LYS A 337 -35.37 -4.19 -3.90
C LYS A 337 -36.47 -3.26 -3.41
N LYS A 338 -36.12 -2.37 -2.49
CA LYS A 338 -37.08 -1.49 -1.82
C LYS A 338 -37.54 -0.33 -2.71
N ALA A 339 -36.62 0.30 -3.44
CA ALA A 339 -36.91 1.50 -4.22
C ALA A 339 -37.66 1.19 -5.52
N PHE A 340 -37.41 0.01 -6.10
CA PHE A 340 -37.97 -0.41 -7.38
C PHE A 340 -38.64 -1.80 -7.26
N PRO A 341 -39.83 -1.89 -6.64
CA PRO A 341 -40.55 -3.17 -6.46
C PRO A 341 -40.91 -3.85 -7.78
N ASN A 342 -41.18 -3.07 -8.83
CA ASN A 342 -41.54 -3.57 -10.17
C ASN A 342 -40.33 -3.94 -11.03
N HIS A 343 -39.10 -3.78 -10.53
CA HIS A 343 -37.94 -4.27 -11.24
C HIS A 343 -37.68 -5.74 -10.93
N LEU A 344 -36.98 -6.40 -11.85
CA LEU A 344 -36.60 -7.80 -11.69
C LEU A 344 -35.54 -7.95 -10.61
N ASN A 345 -35.71 -8.96 -9.76
CA ASN A 345 -34.73 -9.26 -8.74
C ASN A 345 -33.44 -9.83 -9.36
N PHE A 346 -32.31 -9.25 -8.98
CA PHE A 346 -31.00 -9.61 -9.53
C PHE A 346 -30.68 -11.10 -9.37
N TRP A 347 -30.78 -11.63 -8.15
CA TRP A 347 -30.41 -13.01 -7.85
C TRP A 347 -31.38 -14.03 -8.42
N LYS A 348 -32.70 -13.79 -8.32
CA LYS A 348 -33.71 -14.69 -8.87
C LYS A 348 -33.62 -14.77 -10.40
N MET A 349 -33.16 -13.71 -11.07
CA MET A 349 -32.94 -13.71 -12.51
C MET A 349 -31.84 -14.68 -12.96
N LEU A 350 -30.86 -14.98 -12.10
CA LEU A 350 -29.71 -15.84 -12.41
C LEU A 350 -30.05 -17.35 -12.35
N SER A 351 -31.20 -17.75 -12.89
CA SER A 351 -31.62 -19.15 -12.98
C SER A 351 -31.78 -19.57 -14.44
N VAL A 352 -31.51 -20.84 -14.73
CA VAL A 352 -31.62 -21.41 -16.10
C VAL A 352 -33.00 -21.15 -16.69
N ARG A 353 -34.06 -21.32 -15.88
CA ARG A 353 -35.44 -21.05 -16.29
C ARG A 353 -35.64 -19.58 -16.68
N ASN A 354 -35.19 -18.64 -15.84
CA ASN A 354 -35.41 -17.21 -16.05
C ASN A 354 -34.56 -16.62 -17.18
N PHE A 355 -33.39 -17.21 -17.48
CA PHE A 355 -32.62 -16.85 -18.67
C PHE A 355 -33.41 -17.08 -19.96
N GLY A 356 -34.24 -18.13 -20.02
CA GLY A 356 -35.12 -18.41 -21.16
C GLY A 356 -36.34 -17.48 -21.27
N SER A 357 -36.33 -16.32 -20.62
CA SER A 357 -37.42 -15.35 -20.66
C SER A 357 -37.19 -14.22 -21.66
N TRP A 358 -38.28 -13.67 -22.20
CA TRP A 358 -38.19 -12.48 -23.07
C TRP A 358 -37.64 -11.26 -22.33
N ARG A 359 -37.89 -11.15 -21.02
CA ARG A 359 -37.43 -10.03 -20.19
C ARG A 359 -35.92 -10.05 -19.96
N PHE A 360 -35.32 -11.23 -19.82
CA PHE A 360 -33.87 -11.38 -19.74
C PHE A 360 -33.23 -11.09 -21.10
N LEU A 361 -33.71 -11.71 -22.18
CA LEU A 361 -33.19 -11.47 -23.53
C LEU A 361 -33.21 -9.97 -23.91
N ASN A 362 -34.31 -9.26 -23.63
CA ASN A 362 -34.40 -7.83 -23.91
C ASN A 362 -33.33 -7.02 -23.15
N ARG A 363 -33.01 -7.40 -21.92
CA ARG A 363 -32.00 -6.74 -21.09
C ARG A 363 -30.58 -6.96 -21.61
N VAL A 364 -30.30 -8.18 -22.08
CA VAL A 364 -29.03 -8.51 -22.76
C VAL A 364 -28.88 -7.68 -24.04
N ILE A 365 -29.92 -7.65 -24.88
CA ILE A 365 -29.87 -6.92 -26.15
C ILE A 365 -29.70 -5.42 -25.93
N ILE A 366 -30.43 -4.82 -24.97
CA ILE A 366 -30.27 -3.39 -24.68
C ILE A 366 -28.88 -3.09 -24.12
N ALA A 367 -28.34 -3.97 -23.27
CA ALA A 367 -26.97 -3.83 -22.78
C ALA A 367 -25.96 -3.83 -23.94
N TYR A 368 -26.07 -4.76 -24.89
CA TYR A 368 -25.21 -4.78 -26.08
C TYR A 368 -25.39 -3.58 -27.00
N VAL A 369 -26.63 -3.12 -27.23
CA VAL A 369 -26.86 -1.88 -27.99
C VAL A 369 -26.21 -0.69 -27.29
N PHE A 370 -26.30 -0.61 -25.96
CA PHE A 370 -25.63 0.46 -25.22
C PHE A 370 -24.11 0.37 -25.31
N VAL A 371 -23.52 -0.82 -25.18
CA VAL A 371 -22.08 -1.02 -25.39
C VAL A 371 -21.69 -0.61 -26.81
N ALA A 372 -22.49 -0.94 -27.82
CA ALA A 372 -22.26 -0.52 -29.20
C ALA A 372 -22.17 1.01 -29.34
N LEU A 373 -23.08 1.72 -28.67
CA LEU A 373 -23.09 3.18 -28.62
C LEU A 373 -21.90 3.74 -27.85
N MET A 374 -21.51 3.10 -26.73
CA MET A 374 -20.34 3.51 -25.96
C MET A 374 -19.04 3.35 -26.75
N LEU A 375 -18.85 2.23 -27.46
CA LEU A 375 -17.66 2.01 -28.29
C LEU A 375 -17.59 3.00 -29.46
N ILE A 376 -18.74 3.33 -30.09
CA ILE A 376 -18.81 4.38 -31.10
C ILE A 376 -18.44 5.73 -30.48
N TYR A 377 -19.06 6.07 -29.34
CA TYR A 377 -18.79 7.32 -28.63
C TYR A 377 -17.32 7.45 -28.26
N GLU A 378 -16.70 6.41 -27.71
CA GLU A 378 -15.28 6.40 -27.32
C GLU A 378 -14.38 6.66 -28.53
N THR A 379 -14.65 5.96 -29.63
CA THR A 379 -13.89 6.11 -30.89
C THR A 379 -14.05 7.52 -31.45
N MET A 380 -15.27 8.06 -31.47
CA MET A 380 -15.53 9.42 -31.95
C MET A 380 -14.97 10.49 -31.02
N PHE A 381 -15.07 10.30 -29.71
CA PHE A 381 -14.60 11.24 -28.72
C PHE A 381 -13.09 11.39 -28.83
N TYR A 382 -12.32 10.29 -28.80
CA TYR A 382 -10.87 10.39 -28.95
C TYR A 382 -10.43 10.75 -30.37
N GLY A 383 -11.13 10.24 -31.39
CA GLY A 383 -10.86 10.61 -32.78
C GLY A 383 -11.12 12.10 -33.08
N THR A 384 -11.87 12.82 -32.24
CA THR A 384 -12.09 14.26 -32.37
C THR A 384 -11.23 15.07 -31.40
N MET A 385 -11.23 14.69 -30.12
CA MET A 385 -10.54 15.41 -29.05
C MET A 385 -9.03 15.38 -29.22
N ASN A 386 -8.44 14.31 -29.75
CA ASN A 386 -6.99 14.27 -30.01
C ASN A 386 -6.52 15.26 -31.08
N HIS A 387 -7.44 15.86 -31.85
CA HIS A 387 -7.15 16.95 -32.77
C HIS A 387 -7.48 18.34 -32.21
N PHE A 388 -8.09 18.40 -31.02
CA PHE A 388 -8.46 19.67 -30.39
C PHE A 388 -7.25 20.31 -29.69
N PRO A 389 -6.96 21.61 -29.91
CA PRO A 389 -5.82 22.27 -29.28
C PRO A 389 -5.87 22.20 -27.75
N GLY A 390 -4.77 21.75 -27.14
CA GLY A 390 -4.65 21.64 -25.67
C GLY A 390 -5.21 20.34 -25.07
N TRP A 391 -5.79 19.47 -25.89
CA TRP A 391 -6.16 18.12 -25.48
C TRP A 391 -4.99 17.14 -25.69
N TRP A 392 -4.73 16.29 -24.71
CA TRP A 392 -3.72 15.24 -24.82
C TRP A 392 -4.07 14.05 -23.93
N GLN A 393 -3.70 12.87 -24.38
CA GLN A 393 -3.71 11.64 -23.60
C GLN A 393 -2.57 10.74 -24.08
N PRO A 394 -2.03 9.85 -23.23
CA PRO A 394 -0.95 8.98 -23.62
C PRO A 394 -1.40 8.01 -24.71
N ALA A 395 -0.54 7.78 -25.71
CA ALA A 395 -0.78 6.74 -26.71
C ALA A 395 -0.77 5.35 -26.05
N SER A 396 -1.60 4.44 -26.56
CA SER A 396 -1.66 3.06 -26.05
C SER A 396 -0.71 2.15 -26.81
N MET A 397 -0.19 1.11 -26.13
CA MET A 397 0.47 0.02 -26.85
C MET A 397 -0.56 -0.77 -27.65
N THR A 398 -0.25 -1.07 -28.90
CA THR A 398 -1.13 -1.91 -29.73
C THR A 398 -1.06 -3.37 -29.31
N THR A 399 0.08 -3.84 -28.82
CA THR A 399 0.32 -5.24 -28.48
C THR A 399 1.05 -5.35 -27.16
N ASP A 400 0.72 -6.36 -26.38
CA ASP A 400 1.48 -6.74 -25.19
C ASP A 400 2.21 -8.07 -25.45
N PRO A 401 3.53 -8.04 -25.71
CA PRO A 401 4.30 -9.27 -25.92
C PRO A 401 4.31 -10.20 -24.70
N ASN A 402 4.02 -9.69 -23.50
CA ASN A 402 4.06 -10.48 -22.27
C ASN A 402 2.96 -11.55 -22.22
N VAL A 403 1.83 -11.32 -22.89
CA VAL A 403 0.69 -12.26 -22.84
C VAL A 403 0.90 -13.50 -23.72
N GLN A 404 1.89 -13.51 -24.61
CA GLN A 404 2.07 -14.57 -25.62
C GLN A 404 2.24 -15.98 -25.02
N ASP A 405 2.83 -16.10 -23.83
CA ASP A 405 3.05 -17.38 -23.13
C ASP A 405 2.09 -17.61 -21.96
N ASN A 406 1.08 -16.75 -21.77
CA ASN A 406 0.12 -16.85 -20.68
C ASN A 406 -1.20 -17.50 -21.14
N TRP A 407 -1.40 -18.77 -20.77
CA TRP A 407 -2.59 -19.55 -21.08
C TRP A 407 -3.89 -18.94 -20.51
N PHE A 408 -3.77 -18.08 -19.50
CA PHE A 408 -4.88 -17.42 -18.82
C PHE A 408 -4.80 -15.88 -18.90
N ALA A 409 -4.24 -15.33 -19.98
CA ALA A 409 -4.10 -13.88 -20.17
C ALA A 409 -5.42 -13.09 -20.00
N TRP A 410 -6.56 -13.70 -20.37
CA TRP A 410 -7.90 -13.09 -20.24
C TRP A 410 -8.35 -12.89 -18.78
N MET A 411 -7.74 -13.60 -17.83
CA MET A 411 -8.25 -13.73 -16.47
C MET A 411 -8.10 -12.44 -15.66
N GLY A 412 -7.02 -11.68 -15.89
CA GLY A 412 -6.81 -10.36 -15.30
C GLY A 412 -7.90 -9.39 -15.74
N SER A 413 -8.06 -9.22 -17.06
CA SER A 413 -9.11 -8.38 -17.67
C SER A 413 -10.51 -8.79 -17.22
N PHE A 414 -10.77 -10.11 -17.10
CA PHE A 414 -12.07 -10.61 -16.63
C PHE A 414 -12.34 -10.26 -15.16
N ALA A 415 -11.37 -10.49 -14.28
CA ALA A 415 -11.54 -10.25 -12.85
C ALA A 415 -11.73 -8.75 -12.57
N GLU A 416 -10.97 -7.90 -13.25
CA GLU A 416 -11.07 -6.44 -13.13
C GLU A 416 -12.39 -5.90 -13.69
N ALA A 417 -12.76 -6.26 -14.92
CA ALA A 417 -14.03 -5.85 -15.53
C ALA A 417 -15.25 -6.35 -14.74
N LEU A 418 -15.20 -7.58 -14.21
CA LEU A 418 -16.28 -8.12 -13.39
C LEU A 418 -16.39 -7.40 -12.05
N ASN A 419 -15.25 -7.07 -11.43
CA ASN A 419 -15.24 -6.31 -10.20
C ASN A 419 -15.76 -4.89 -10.43
N ALA A 420 -15.25 -4.15 -11.43
CA ALA A 420 -15.70 -2.80 -11.77
C ALA A 420 -17.19 -2.79 -12.11
N GLY A 421 -17.61 -3.61 -13.07
CA GLY A 421 -19.01 -3.67 -13.52
C GLY A 421 -20.02 -4.09 -12.45
N VAL A 422 -19.61 -4.75 -11.37
CA VAL A 422 -20.51 -5.07 -10.24
C VAL A 422 -20.39 -4.05 -9.12
N PHE A 423 -19.17 -3.74 -8.68
CA PHE A 423 -18.93 -2.79 -7.60
C PHE A 423 -19.51 -1.42 -7.94
N GLU A 424 -19.21 -0.90 -9.13
CA GLU A 424 -19.58 0.45 -9.51
C GLU A 424 -21.07 0.61 -9.77
N GLU A 425 -21.71 -0.40 -10.36
CA GLU A 425 -23.16 -0.40 -10.57
C GLU A 425 -23.93 -0.44 -9.24
N PHE A 426 -23.45 -1.17 -8.23
CA PHE A 426 -24.10 -1.14 -6.92
C PHE A 426 -23.77 0.12 -6.11
N ALA A 427 -22.53 0.61 -6.20
CA ALA A 427 -22.04 1.68 -5.35
C ALA A 427 -22.33 3.08 -5.91
N PHE A 428 -22.01 3.34 -7.18
CA PHE A 428 -22.23 4.63 -7.83
C PHE A 428 -23.64 4.78 -8.40
N ARG A 429 -24.32 3.70 -8.82
CA ARG A 429 -25.66 3.80 -9.45
C ARG A 429 -26.76 3.45 -8.48
N ALA A 430 -26.81 2.19 -8.07
CA ALA A 430 -27.93 1.67 -7.30
C ALA A 430 -28.10 2.43 -5.98
N MET A 431 -27.02 2.67 -5.24
CA MET A 431 -27.09 3.34 -3.95
C MET A 431 -27.67 4.76 -4.03
N PRO A 432 -27.07 5.73 -4.76
CA PRO A 432 -27.59 7.11 -4.76
C PRO A 432 -28.98 7.21 -5.40
N ILE A 433 -29.24 6.52 -6.53
CA ILE A 433 -30.55 6.60 -7.20
C ILE A 433 -31.65 6.01 -6.32
N CYS A 434 -31.41 4.86 -5.68
CA CYS A 434 -32.41 4.27 -4.77
C CYS A 434 -32.65 5.14 -3.53
N ILE A 435 -31.59 5.74 -2.96
CA ILE A 435 -31.73 6.70 -1.86
C ILE A 435 -32.58 7.90 -2.30
N GLY A 436 -32.30 8.47 -3.47
CA GLY A 436 -33.07 9.57 -4.06
C GLY A 436 -34.55 9.22 -4.23
N VAL A 437 -34.86 8.02 -4.74
CA VAL A 437 -36.24 7.54 -4.85
C VAL A 437 -36.91 7.38 -3.49
N LEU A 438 -36.24 6.78 -2.51
CA LEU A 438 -36.82 6.53 -1.19
C LEU A 438 -37.07 7.82 -0.41
N ILE A 439 -36.14 8.78 -0.46
CA ILE A 439 -36.30 10.11 0.15
C ILE A 439 -37.40 10.88 -0.60
N GLY A 440 -37.36 10.88 -1.92
CA GLY A 440 -38.33 11.58 -2.76
C GLY A 440 -39.76 11.07 -2.55
N ASN A 441 -39.95 9.77 -2.37
CA ASN A 441 -41.25 9.19 -2.02
C ASN A 441 -41.70 9.62 -0.61
N LYS A 442 -40.78 9.67 0.37
CA LYS A 442 -41.09 10.08 1.75
C LYS A 442 -41.57 11.54 1.84
N TYR A 443 -40.98 12.44 1.06
CA TYR A 443 -41.27 13.88 1.09
C TYR A 443 -42.14 14.36 -0.09
N ASN A 444 -42.69 13.45 -0.88
CA ASN A 444 -43.47 13.76 -2.09
C ASN A 444 -42.75 14.68 -3.10
N LYS A 445 -41.43 14.54 -3.21
CA LYS A 445 -40.54 15.29 -4.13
C LYS A 445 -39.75 14.34 -5.04
N ARG A 446 -40.37 13.22 -5.45
CA ARG A 446 -39.73 12.12 -6.20
C ARG A 446 -38.91 12.61 -7.40
N LYS A 447 -39.48 13.44 -8.28
CA LYS A 447 -38.78 13.93 -9.48
C LYS A 447 -37.50 14.70 -9.15
N LEU A 448 -37.59 15.64 -8.19
CA LEU A 448 -36.46 16.46 -7.77
C LEU A 448 -35.34 15.59 -7.16
N CYS A 449 -35.67 14.68 -6.24
CA CYS A 449 -34.68 13.82 -5.61
C CYS A 449 -34.01 12.85 -6.59
N ILE A 450 -34.74 12.37 -7.61
CA ILE A 450 -34.15 11.58 -8.69
C ILE A 450 -33.16 12.43 -9.49
N VAL A 451 -33.53 13.64 -9.90
CA VAL A 451 -32.63 14.54 -10.64
C VAL A 451 -31.36 14.83 -9.83
N ILE A 452 -31.48 15.13 -8.54
CA ILE A 452 -30.33 15.33 -7.65
C ILE A 452 -29.45 14.08 -7.59
N ALA A 453 -30.06 12.88 -7.48
CA ALA A 453 -29.31 11.63 -7.44
C ALA A 453 -28.56 11.35 -8.75
N PHE A 454 -29.16 11.65 -9.90
CA PHE A 454 -28.49 11.57 -11.21
C PHE A 454 -27.35 12.57 -11.33
N VAL A 455 -27.56 13.84 -10.97
CA VAL A 455 -26.47 14.84 -11.00
C VAL A 455 -25.33 14.41 -10.09
N PHE A 456 -25.65 13.91 -8.89
CA PHE A 456 -24.67 13.41 -7.94
C PHE A 456 -23.89 12.23 -8.52
N GLU A 457 -24.56 11.18 -9.00
CA GLU A 457 -23.85 9.98 -9.47
C GLU A 457 -23.01 10.24 -10.72
N ILE A 458 -23.49 11.06 -11.65
CA ILE A 458 -22.76 11.42 -12.87
C ILE A 458 -21.49 12.19 -12.50
N LEU A 459 -21.59 13.25 -11.70
CA LEU A 459 -20.43 14.05 -11.32
C LEU A 459 -19.43 13.23 -10.50
N VAL A 460 -19.90 12.46 -9.53
CA VAL A 460 -19.04 11.71 -8.61
C VAL A 460 -18.34 10.55 -9.34
N PHE A 461 -19.07 9.78 -10.15
CA PHE A 461 -18.48 8.70 -10.95
C PHE A 461 -17.43 9.23 -11.92
N SER A 462 -17.78 10.22 -12.73
CA SER A 462 -16.89 10.74 -13.76
C SER A 462 -15.67 11.44 -13.16
N ALA A 463 -15.84 12.19 -12.07
CA ALA A 463 -14.72 12.84 -11.39
C ALA A 463 -13.79 11.85 -10.68
N ALA A 464 -14.30 10.71 -10.16
CA ALA A 464 -13.46 9.71 -9.51
C ALA A 464 -12.41 9.09 -10.44
N HIS A 465 -12.63 9.15 -11.75
CA HIS A 465 -11.73 8.68 -12.80
C HIS A 465 -10.87 9.80 -13.40
N ALA A 466 -10.90 11.03 -12.86
CA ALA A 466 -10.10 12.12 -13.40
C ALA A 466 -8.58 11.89 -13.23
N ASN A 467 -8.16 10.92 -12.40
CA ASN A 467 -6.77 10.56 -12.13
C ASN A 467 -6.09 9.82 -13.29
N TYR A 468 -6.76 9.43 -14.37
CA TYR A 468 -6.04 8.93 -15.55
C TYR A 468 -5.21 10.04 -16.21
N PRO A 469 -4.02 9.75 -16.76
CA PRO A 469 -3.21 10.76 -17.46
C PRO A 469 -3.98 11.36 -18.64
N GLY A 470 -4.10 12.68 -18.67
CA GLY A 470 -4.75 13.41 -19.75
C GLY A 470 -4.89 14.90 -19.45
N PHE A 471 -4.92 15.70 -20.51
CA PHE A 471 -5.11 17.15 -20.47
C PHE A 471 -6.28 17.57 -21.36
N PRO A 472 -7.08 18.59 -20.95
CA PRO A 472 -7.05 19.26 -19.64
C PRO A 472 -7.38 18.31 -18.47
N ALA A 473 -7.12 18.70 -17.21
CA ALA A 473 -7.26 17.81 -16.06
C ALA A 473 -8.66 17.19 -15.86
N TYR A 474 -9.70 17.82 -16.42
CA TYR A 474 -11.08 17.35 -16.41
C TYR A 474 -11.47 16.53 -17.64
N ALA A 475 -10.53 16.21 -18.55
CA ALA A 475 -10.78 15.51 -19.80
C ALA A 475 -11.60 14.22 -19.61
N ARG A 476 -11.11 13.33 -18.73
CA ARG A 476 -11.78 12.06 -18.39
C ARG A 476 -13.12 12.27 -17.67
N LEU A 477 -13.24 13.33 -16.87
CA LEU A 477 -14.52 13.71 -16.26
C LEU A 477 -15.54 14.02 -17.35
N LEU A 478 -15.20 14.92 -18.29
CA LEU A 478 -16.09 15.34 -19.38
C LEU A 478 -16.54 14.16 -20.24
N GLU A 479 -15.58 13.31 -20.63
CA GLU A 479 -15.82 12.11 -21.41
C GLU A 479 -16.85 11.19 -20.75
N LEU A 480 -16.68 10.92 -19.45
CA LEU A 480 -17.50 9.98 -18.71
C LEU A 480 -18.85 10.55 -18.28
N LEU A 481 -19.15 11.85 -18.44
CA LEU A 481 -20.46 12.41 -18.02
C LEU A 481 -21.62 11.75 -18.78
N ILE A 482 -21.46 11.60 -20.09
CA ILE A 482 -22.49 11.01 -20.97
C ILE A 482 -22.61 9.51 -20.71
N VAL A 483 -21.48 8.83 -20.54
CA VAL A 483 -21.41 7.41 -20.20
C VAL A 483 -22.12 7.14 -18.87
N ALA A 484 -21.82 7.95 -17.86
CA ALA A 484 -22.42 7.82 -16.54
C ALA A 484 -23.93 8.02 -16.56
N LEU A 485 -24.40 9.04 -17.30
CA LEU A 485 -25.83 9.27 -17.52
C LEU A 485 -26.49 8.05 -18.17
N GLY A 486 -25.86 7.46 -19.18
CA GLY A 486 -26.35 6.26 -19.85
C GLY A 486 -26.52 5.07 -18.90
N PHE A 487 -25.52 4.78 -18.07
CA PHE A 487 -25.63 3.74 -17.03
C PHE A 487 -26.75 4.03 -16.03
N GLY A 488 -26.85 5.27 -15.53
CA GLY A 488 -27.93 5.70 -14.63
C GLY A 488 -29.32 5.51 -15.23
N LEU A 489 -29.50 5.86 -16.51
CA LEU A 489 -30.78 5.69 -17.22
C LEU A 489 -31.13 4.21 -17.40
N ILE A 490 -30.15 3.37 -17.77
CA ILE A 490 -30.34 1.92 -17.89
C ILE A 490 -30.76 1.34 -16.54
N PHE A 491 -30.08 1.71 -15.46
CA PHE A 491 -30.44 1.27 -14.12
C PHE A 491 -31.86 1.71 -13.76
N TYR A 492 -32.21 2.98 -14.00
CA TYR A 492 -33.51 3.54 -13.65
C TYR A 492 -34.69 2.88 -14.40
N PHE A 493 -34.52 2.51 -15.67
CA PHE A 493 -35.59 1.93 -16.48
C PHE A 493 -35.62 0.40 -16.52
N LEU A 494 -34.46 -0.26 -16.46
CA LEU A 494 -34.33 -1.70 -16.71
C LEU A 494 -33.89 -2.48 -15.47
N GLY A 495 -33.33 -1.78 -14.49
CA GLY A 495 -32.74 -2.35 -13.29
C GLY A 495 -31.27 -2.76 -13.46
N ILE A 496 -30.70 -3.30 -12.39
CA ILE A 496 -29.25 -3.45 -12.23
C ILE A 496 -28.59 -4.43 -13.22
N ILE A 497 -29.30 -5.47 -13.66
CA ILE A 497 -28.68 -6.54 -14.46
C ILE A 497 -28.24 -6.06 -15.86
N SER A 498 -28.98 -5.12 -16.47
CA SER A 498 -28.58 -4.53 -17.75
C SER A 498 -27.34 -3.66 -17.61
N GLY A 499 -27.25 -2.88 -16.53
CA GLY A 499 -26.09 -2.06 -16.20
C GLY A 499 -24.84 -2.92 -16.03
N ILE A 500 -24.92 -3.96 -15.18
CA ILE A 500 -23.80 -4.89 -14.95
C ILE A 500 -23.35 -5.57 -16.25
N ILE A 501 -24.27 -6.07 -17.08
CA ILE A 501 -23.90 -6.71 -18.36
C ILE A 501 -23.21 -5.71 -19.28
N ALA A 502 -23.75 -4.50 -19.41
CA ALA A 502 -23.16 -3.49 -20.27
C ALA A 502 -21.78 -3.05 -19.79
N HIS A 503 -21.64 -2.76 -18.49
CA HIS A 503 -20.41 -2.29 -17.88
C HIS A 503 -19.31 -3.34 -17.96
N PHE A 504 -19.61 -4.58 -17.54
CA PHE A 504 -18.68 -5.70 -17.68
C PHE A 504 -18.26 -5.91 -19.13
N THR A 505 -19.21 -5.88 -20.07
CA THR A 505 -18.91 -6.15 -21.49
C THR A 505 -18.04 -5.05 -22.08
N TYR A 506 -18.33 -3.78 -21.77
CA TYR A 506 -17.54 -2.64 -22.21
C TYR A 506 -16.10 -2.74 -21.69
N ASP A 507 -15.93 -2.87 -20.38
CA ASP A 507 -14.61 -2.94 -19.75
C ASP A 507 -13.83 -4.15 -20.22
N PHE A 508 -14.48 -5.32 -20.31
CA PHE A 508 -13.81 -6.54 -20.72
C PHE A 508 -13.33 -6.46 -22.17
N ILE A 509 -14.06 -5.78 -23.07
CA ILE A 509 -13.60 -5.51 -24.43
C ILE A 509 -12.37 -4.59 -24.42
N LEU A 510 -12.43 -3.46 -23.68
CA LEU A 510 -11.32 -2.51 -23.60
C LEU A 510 -10.06 -3.12 -22.99
N MET A 511 -10.20 -3.76 -21.83
CA MET A 511 -9.09 -4.38 -21.09
C MET A 511 -8.52 -5.63 -21.78
N SER A 512 -9.24 -6.21 -22.75
CA SER A 512 -8.75 -7.33 -23.56
C SER A 512 -8.20 -6.90 -24.92
N MET A 513 -8.23 -5.60 -25.25
CA MET A 513 -7.82 -5.10 -26.57
C MET A 513 -6.43 -5.57 -26.95
N MET A 514 -5.44 -5.41 -26.06
CA MET A 514 -4.05 -5.82 -26.30
C MET A 514 -3.90 -7.33 -26.54
N ILE A 515 -4.75 -8.17 -25.94
CA ILE A 515 -4.74 -9.63 -26.17
C ILE A 515 -5.27 -9.94 -27.58
N MET A 516 -6.31 -9.24 -28.02
CA MET A 516 -6.97 -9.45 -29.31
C MET A 516 -6.08 -9.03 -30.48
N THR A 517 -5.31 -7.96 -30.32
CA THR A 517 -4.40 -7.40 -31.33
C THR A 517 -3.04 -8.11 -31.37
N THR A 518 -2.54 -8.63 -30.24
CA THR A 518 -1.24 -9.34 -30.20
C THR A 518 -1.25 -10.60 -31.07
N THR A 519 -0.25 -10.76 -31.94
CA THR A 519 -0.09 -11.94 -32.79
C THR A 519 0.66 -13.05 -32.06
N GLY A 520 0.14 -14.27 -32.05
CA GLY A 520 0.81 -15.44 -31.48
C GLY A 520 -0.06 -16.69 -31.56
N LYS A 521 0.52 -17.84 -31.91
CA LYS A 521 -0.24 -19.11 -32.04
C LYS A 521 -0.88 -19.54 -30.71
N ALA A 522 -0.18 -19.31 -29.60
CA ALA A 522 -0.66 -19.62 -28.25
C ALA A 522 -1.82 -18.71 -27.77
N LEU A 523 -2.08 -17.58 -28.47
CA LEU A 523 -3.17 -16.66 -28.16
C LEU A 523 -4.50 -16.99 -28.87
N MET A 524 -4.50 -17.97 -29.78
CA MET A 524 -5.69 -18.30 -30.58
C MET A 524 -6.87 -18.76 -29.71
N TYR A 525 -6.59 -19.49 -28.63
CA TYR A 525 -7.59 -19.91 -27.66
C TYR A 525 -8.28 -18.71 -26.98
N GLN A 526 -7.49 -17.72 -26.55
CA GLN A 526 -7.94 -16.51 -25.86
C GLN A 526 -8.76 -15.64 -26.83
N LYS A 527 -8.33 -15.53 -28.09
CA LYS A 527 -9.06 -14.81 -29.15
C LYS A 527 -10.42 -15.40 -29.48
N ILE A 528 -10.64 -16.69 -29.19
CA ILE A 528 -11.96 -17.33 -29.28
C ILE A 528 -12.73 -17.17 -27.96
N LEU A 529 -12.05 -17.35 -26.84
CA LEU A 529 -12.65 -17.32 -25.51
C LEU A 529 -13.17 -15.93 -25.13
N ILE A 530 -12.45 -14.85 -25.44
CA ILE A 530 -12.86 -13.48 -25.11
C ILE A 530 -14.21 -13.14 -25.76
N PRO A 531 -14.39 -13.29 -27.09
CA PRO A 531 -15.72 -13.16 -27.71
C PRO A 531 -16.76 -14.11 -27.10
N ALA A 532 -16.40 -15.35 -26.78
CA ALA A 532 -17.32 -16.31 -26.16
C ALA A 532 -17.83 -15.85 -24.77
N ILE A 533 -16.96 -15.25 -23.96
CA ILE A 533 -17.31 -14.65 -22.67
C ILE A 533 -18.20 -13.41 -22.88
N VAL A 534 -17.88 -12.56 -23.85
CA VAL A 534 -18.70 -11.39 -24.21
C VAL A 534 -20.13 -11.79 -24.58
N ILE A 535 -20.31 -12.86 -25.36
CA ILE A 535 -21.64 -13.36 -25.77
C ILE A 535 -22.29 -14.28 -24.72
N LEU A 536 -21.63 -14.55 -23.59
CA LEU A 536 -22.13 -15.48 -22.57
C LEU A 536 -23.56 -15.17 -22.08
N PRO A 537 -23.95 -13.91 -21.80
CA PRO A 537 -25.34 -13.58 -21.47
C PRO A 537 -26.35 -14.01 -22.55
N LEU A 538 -25.99 -13.92 -23.83
CA LEU A 538 -26.84 -14.38 -24.94
C LEU A 538 -26.90 -15.91 -25.00
N ILE A 539 -25.76 -16.60 -24.81
CA ILE A 539 -25.70 -18.06 -24.72
C ILE A 539 -26.62 -18.56 -23.60
N LEU A 540 -26.58 -17.92 -22.43
CA LEU A 540 -27.45 -18.24 -21.30
C LEU A 540 -28.93 -18.06 -21.64
N ALA A 541 -29.29 -16.99 -22.36
CA ALA A 541 -30.66 -16.76 -22.81
C ALA A 541 -31.16 -17.87 -23.76
N ILE A 542 -30.33 -18.27 -24.73
CA ILE A 542 -30.64 -19.34 -25.69
C ILE A 542 -30.71 -20.69 -24.97
N TYR A 543 -29.75 -21.00 -24.11
CA TYR A 543 -29.72 -22.22 -23.33
C TYR A 543 -30.96 -22.35 -22.42
N GLY A 544 -31.33 -21.26 -21.75
CA GLY A 544 -32.56 -21.21 -20.95
C GLY A 544 -33.81 -21.46 -21.80
N ARG A 545 -33.90 -20.85 -22.99
CA ARG A 545 -34.99 -21.11 -23.94
C ARG A 545 -35.01 -22.58 -24.38
N MET A 546 -33.86 -23.19 -24.66
CA MET A 546 -33.77 -24.60 -25.04
C MET A 546 -34.24 -25.50 -23.89
N LYS A 547 -33.85 -25.22 -22.66
CA LYS A 547 -34.29 -25.98 -21.48
C LYS A 547 -35.78 -25.80 -21.18
N ASN A 548 -36.34 -24.63 -21.44
CA ASN A 548 -37.76 -24.36 -21.28
C ASN A 548 -38.62 -24.84 -22.47
N GLY A 549 -38.00 -25.25 -23.59
CA GLY A 549 -38.67 -25.54 -24.87
C GLY A 549 -39.16 -24.30 -25.63
N CYS A 550 -39.53 -23.23 -24.92
CA CYS A 550 -40.00 -21.97 -25.50
C CYS A 550 -39.50 -20.75 -24.71
N TRP A 551 -39.74 -19.55 -25.26
CA TRP A 551 -39.53 -18.31 -24.52
C TRP A 551 -40.66 -18.10 -23.52
N ILE A 552 -40.31 -17.99 -22.24
CA ILE A 552 -41.29 -17.80 -21.16
C ILE A 552 -41.43 -16.33 -20.78
N ASP A 553 -42.50 -16.01 -20.06
CA ASP A 553 -42.53 -14.77 -19.27
C ASP A 553 -42.01 -15.03 -17.86
N VAL A 554 -41.62 -13.96 -17.17
CA VAL A 554 -41.09 -14.05 -15.80
C VAL A 554 -42.25 -14.05 -14.82
N GLU A 555 -42.24 -15.01 -13.88
CA GLU A 555 -43.21 -15.10 -12.78
C GLU A 555 -43.16 -13.87 -11.86
N GLU A 556 -44.28 -13.55 -11.20
CA GLU A 556 -44.37 -12.47 -10.22
C GLU A 556 -43.38 -12.65 -9.05
N SER A 557 -43.09 -13.91 -8.69
CA SER A 557 -42.13 -14.30 -7.65
C SER A 557 -40.70 -13.80 -7.88
N VAL A 558 -40.35 -13.43 -9.12
CA VAL A 558 -39.01 -12.97 -9.53
C VAL A 558 -38.88 -11.45 -9.48
N TYR A 559 -39.97 -10.70 -9.28
CA TYR A 559 -39.90 -9.26 -9.06
C TYR A 559 -39.40 -8.94 -7.65
N ASN A 560 -38.92 -7.70 -7.48
CA ASN A 560 -38.48 -7.23 -6.18
C ASN A 560 -39.62 -7.15 -5.15
N SER A 561 -40.86 -6.92 -5.58
CA SER A 561 -42.06 -6.93 -4.74
C SER A 561 -42.23 -8.24 -3.95
N ALA A 562 -42.09 -9.40 -4.61
CA ALA A 562 -42.22 -10.71 -3.97
C ALA A 562 -41.18 -10.94 -2.87
N ASN A 563 -39.98 -10.36 -2.98
CA ASN A 563 -38.98 -10.41 -1.91
C ASN A 563 -39.35 -9.51 -0.73
N ILE A 564 -40.04 -8.39 -0.95
CA ILE A 564 -40.49 -7.51 0.13
C ILE A 564 -41.56 -8.25 0.94
N GLU A 565 -42.50 -8.92 0.28
CA GLU A 565 -43.52 -9.75 0.92
C GLU A 565 -42.89 -10.88 1.74
N GLU A 566 -41.94 -11.63 1.16
CA GLU A 566 -41.19 -12.68 1.88
C GLU A 566 -40.39 -12.11 3.07
N CYS A 567 -39.85 -10.89 2.96
CA CYS A 567 -39.14 -10.23 4.07
C CYS A 567 -40.10 -9.80 5.17
N VAL A 568 -41.29 -9.29 4.83
CA VAL A 568 -42.34 -8.90 5.77
C VAL A 568 -42.85 -10.15 6.49
N GLU A 569 -43.16 -11.23 5.77
CA GLU A 569 -43.59 -12.50 6.34
C GLU A 569 -42.52 -13.09 7.28
N LYS A 570 -41.23 -13.06 6.89
CA LYS A 570 -40.13 -13.48 7.77
C LYS A 570 -39.96 -12.57 8.98
N LEU A 571 -40.21 -11.27 8.84
CA LEU A 571 -40.16 -10.34 9.97
C LEU A 571 -41.30 -10.64 10.94
N ASP A 572 -42.51 -10.85 10.45
CA ASP A 572 -43.70 -11.13 11.24
C ASP A 572 -43.57 -12.49 11.96
N LYS A 573 -43.14 -13.54 11.25
CA LYS A 573 -42.80 -14.85 11.85
C LYS A 573 -41.69 -14.75 12.90
N ASN A 574 -40.64 -13.96 12.65
CA ASN A 574 -39.58 -13.77 13.66
C ASN A 574 -40.10 -12.98 14.87
N ILE A 575 -40.99 -11.99 14.69
CA ILE A 575 -41.61 -11.23 15.79
C ILE A 575 -42.51 -12.13 16.64
N GLU A 576 -43.21 -13.08 16.01
CA GLU A 576 -43.97 -14.14 16.69
C GLU A 576 -43.04 -15.13 17.42
N GLU A 577 -41.97 -15.63 16.77
CA GLU A 577 -40.97 -16.51 17.38
C GLU A 577 -40.13 -15.80 18.47
N THR A 578 -39.98 -14.47 18.46
CA THR A 578 -39.29 -13.76 19.57
C THR A 578 -40.15 -13.58 20.81
N ARG A 579 -41.44 -13.96 20.77
CA ARG A 579 -42.30 -14.03 21.97
C ARG A 579 -42.17 -15.36 22.71
N GLU A 580 -41.59 -16.38 22.09
CA GLU A 580 -41.22 -17.63 22.74
C GLU A 580 -39.69 -17.68 22.83
N GLU A 581 -39.15 -17.32 24.01
CA GLU A 581 -37.72 -17.53 24.26
C GLU A 581 -37.40 -19.03 24.15
N PRO A 582 -36.46 -19.45 23.28
CA PRO A 582 -35.95 -20.80 23.36
C PRO A 582 -35.05 -20.87 24.61
N VAL A 583 -35.61 -21.44 25.68
CA VAL A 583 -34.83 -21.97 26.79
C VAL A 583 -33.99 -23.10 26.22
N LEU A 584 -32.74 -22.78 25.87
CA LEU A 584 -31.72 -23.77 25.59
C LEU A 584 -31.36 -24.43 26.92
N ASP A 585 -32.02 -25.54 27.24
CA ASP A 585 -31.55 -26.49 28.25
C ASP A 585 -30.20 -27.04 27.77
N ILE A 586 -29.14 -26.47 28.33
CA ILE A 586 -27.78 -27.02 28.28
C ILE A 586 -27.53 -27.54 29.67
N GLU A 587 -27.39 -28.87 29.79
CA GLU A 587 -27.16 -29.58 31.04
C GLU A 587 -26.07 -28.89 31.88
N GLU A 588 -26.51 -28.44 33.05
CA GLU A 588 -25.73 -27.87 34.14
C GLU A 588 -24.95 -28.99 34.83
N ARG A 589 -23.91 -29.52 34.16
CA ARG A 589 -22.95 -30.46 34.75
C ARG A 589 -21.56 -30.19 34.22
N GLU A 590 -20.89 -29.17 34.78
CA GLU A 590 -19.42 -29.13 34.94
C GLU A 590 -18.89 -27.84 35.65
N VAL A 591 -19.75 -26.98 36.18
CA VAL A 591 -19.32 -25.78 36.95
C VAL A 591 -19.05 -26.10 38.44
N ASP A 592 -19.71 -27.11 39.01
CA ASP A 592 -19.54 -27.51 40.42
C ASP A 592 -18.19 -28.19 40.75
N LYS A 593 -17.43 -28.62 39.74
CA LYS A 593 -16.08 -29.18 39.96
C LYS A 593 -14.97 -28.14 40.06
N ILE A 594 -15.25 -26.86 39.78
CA ILE A 594 -14.27 -25.77 39.95
C ILE A 594 -14.62 -24.91 41.18
N GLU A 595 -15.90 -24.78 41.55
CA GLU A 595 -16.32 -24.03 42.75
C GLU A 595 -15.89 -24.68 44.08
N SER A 596 -15.66 -26.00 44.11
CA SER A 596 -15.09 -26.68 45.29
C SER A 596 -13.58 -26.46 45.51
N PHE A 597 -12.89 -25.69 44.65
CA PHE A 597 -11.45 -25.42 44.81
C PHE A 597 -11.12 -24.05 45.44
N ILE A 598 -12.13 -23.19 45.65
CA ILE A 598 -11.86 -21.78 45.98
C ILE A 598 -12.79 -21.23 47.06
N GLU A 599 -12.63 -21.71 48.29
CA GLU A 599 -13.02 -20.92 49.46
C GLU A 599 -12.03 -21.15 50.62
N THR A 600 -11.07 -20.23 50.78
CA THR A 600 -10.33 -20.08 52.05
C THR A 600 -9.62 -18.73 52.08
N LYS A 601 -9.90 -17.90 53.11
CA LYS A 601 -9.23 -16.61 53.39
C LYS A 601 -7.69 -16.70 53.39
N LYS A 602 -7.10 -17.86 53.72
CA LYS A 602 -5.64 -18.09 53.72
C LYS A 602 -4.98 -18.02 52.34
N LYS A 603 -5.67 -18.37 51.23
CA LYS A 603 -5.11 -18.29 49.87
C LYS A 603 -5.08 -16.88 49.29
N ASN A 604 -6.03 -16.00 49.67
CA ASN A 604 -6.03 -14.60 49.24
C ASN A 604 -4.82 -13.84 49.79
N THR A 605 -4.46 -14.06 51.05
CA THR A 605 -3.23 -13.49 51.64
C THR A 605 -1.97 -13.95 50.91
N ILE A 606 -1.86 -15.24 50.58
CA ILE A 606 -0.71 -15.79 49.84
C ILE A 606 -0.59 -15.18 48.44
N VAL A 607 -1.70 -15.07 47.69
CA VAL A 607 -1.66 -14.46 46.35
C VAL A 607 -1.39 -12.96 46.40
N THR A 608 -1.89 -12.25 47.41
CA THR A 608 -1.52 -10.84 47.63
C THR A 608 -0.04 -10.70 47.98
N VAL A 609 0.53 -11.61 48.79
CA VAL A 609 1.97 -11.62 49.10
C VAL A 609 2.79 -11.95 47.84
N ILE A 610 2.37 -12.91 47.01
CA ILE A 610 3.02 -13.22 45.73
C ILE A 610 2.91 -12.03 44.77
N ALA A 611 1.76 -11.36 44.71
CA ALA A 611 1.56 -10.17 43.89
C ALA A 611 2.45 -9.02 44.36
N ALA A 612 2.57 -8.81 45.67
CA ALA A 612 3.47 -7.82 46.26
C ALA A 612 4.93 -8.16 45.96
N PHE A 613 5.34 -9.43 46.09
CA PHE A 613 6.67 -9.88 45.73
C PHE A 613 6.96 -9.70 44.23
N LEU A 614 6.03 -10.06 43.35
CA LEU A 614 6.17 -9.87 41.91
C LEU A 614 6.09 -8.40 41.50
N ALA A 615 5.38 -7.55 42.24
CA ALA A 615 5.39 -6.12 42.05
C ALA A 615 6.74 -5.53 42.46
N ILE A 616 7.28 -5.94 43.61
CA ILE A 616 8.65 -5.59 44.03
C ILE A 616 9.66 -6.07 42.99
N PHE A 617 9.52 -7.30 42.50
CA PHE A 617 10.41 -7.85 41.46
C PHE A 617 10.28 -7.10 40.13
N ALA A 618 9.06 -6.71 39.72
CA ALA A 618 8.83 -5.89 38.54
C ALA A 618 9.44 -4.49 38.70
N ILE A 619 9.31 -3.88 39.88
CA ILE A 619 9.94 -2.59 40.23
C ILE A 619 11.46 -2.73 40.21
N ILE A 620 12.03 -3.76 40.84
CA ILE A 620 13.47 -4.04 40.78
C ILE A 620 13.90 -4.22 39.31
N SER A 621 13.14 -4.98 38.52
CA SER A 621 13.45 -5.19 37.10
C SER A 621 13.49 -3.87 36.32
N LEU A 622 12.61 -2.91 36.62
CA LEU A 622 12.63 -1.57 36.01
C LEU A 622 13.92 -0.82 36.33
N PHE A 623 14.41 -0.89 37.56
CA PHE A 623 15.66 -0.24 37.98
C PHE A 623 16.93 -0.94 37.48
N THR A 624 16.83 -2.17 36.97
CA THR A 624 17.96 -2.86 36.33
C THR A 624 18.14 -2.49 34.86
N ILE A 625 17.23 -1.67 34.30
CA ILE A 625 17.24 -1.28 32.88
C ILE A 625 17.77 0.13 32.76
N ASP A 626 18.90 0.27 32.08
CA ASP A 626 19.44 1.55 31.66
C ASP A 626 19.40 1.70 30.14
N SER A 627 19.12 2.92 29.68
CA SER A 627 19.19 3.26 28.26
C SER A 627 20.62 3.66 27.88
N VAL A 628 21.18 3.02 26.84
CA VAL A 628 22.43 3.50 26.20
C VAL A 628 22.15 4.74 25.35
N ILE A 629 20.90 4.90 24.91
CA ILE A 629 20.46 6.01 24.07
C ILE A 629 20.35 7.28 24.92
N PRO A 630 20.92 8.42 24.48
CA PRO A 630 20.82 9.69 25.21
C PRO A 630 19.39 10.23 25.23
N LYS A 631 19.13 11.11 26.19
CA LYS A 631 17.83 11.76 26.36
C LYS A 631 17.56 12.74 25.21
N PHE A 632 16.41 12.59 24.57
CA PHE A 632 15.94 13.50 23.51
C PHE A 632 15.08 14.60 24.12
N THR A 633 15.64 15.83 24.17
CA THR A 633 15.04 16.97 24.87
C THR A 633 14.60 18.11 23.95
N ILE A 634 14.77 17.95 22.64
CA ILE A 634 14.40 18.98 21.66
C ILE A 634 12.92 18.85 21.33
N GLU A 635 12.22 19.97 21.43
CA GLU A 635 10.81 20.09 21.04
C GLU A 635 10.67 20.56 19.59
N ARG A 636 9.49 20.35 18.99
CA ARG A 636 9.18 20.71 17.61
C ARG A 636 9.53 22.17 17.27
N LEU A 637 8.97 23.13 18.01
CA LEU A 637 9.21 24.56 17.79
C LEU A 637 10.67 24.95 18.03
N GLN A 638 11.35 24.27 18.96
CA GLN A 638 12.78 24.47 19.20
C GLN A 638 13.60 23.96 18.02
N ALA A 639 13.27 22.79 17.46
CA ALA A 639 13.93 22.24 16.28
C ALA A 639 13.74 23.15 15.07
N GLU A 640 12.53 23.67 14.85
CA GLU A 640 12.22 24.62 13.76
C GLU A 640 13.04 25.92 13.91
N SER A 641 13.13 26.46 15.13
CA SER A 641 13.93 27.67 15.42
C SER A 641 15.43 27.43 15.23
N LEU A 642 15.97 26.33 15.76
CA LEU A 642 17.37 25.94 15.58
C LEU A 642 17.71 25.73 14.11
N ALA A 643 16.81 25.09 13.35
CA ALA A 643 16.99 24.88 11.93
C ALA A 643 17.01 26.20 11.15
N LYS A 644 16.11 27.13 11.49
CA LYS A 644 16.07 28.47 10.90
C LYS A 644 17.36 29.25 11.18
N GLN A 645 17.82 29.24 12.42
CA GLN A 645 19.06 29.91 12.83
C GLN A 645 20.27 29.36 12.08
N GLU A 646 20.35 28.05 11.87
CA GLU A 646 21.48 27.43 11.15
C GLU A 646 21.49 27.83 9.66
N ILE A 647 20.32 27.90 9.02
CA ILE A 647 20.19 28.39 7.63
C ILE A 647 20.62 29.87 7.53
N GLU A 648 20.21 30.70 8.50
CA GLU A 648 20.56 32.13 8.53
C GLU A 648 22.07 32.35 8.78
N LYS A 649 22.72 31.50 9.59
CA LYS A 649 24.18 31.50 9.78
C LYS A 649 24.94 31.17 8.48
N GLU A 650 24.37 30.29 7.65
CA GLU A 650 24.91 29.98 6.32
C GLU A 650 24.65 31.09 5.29
N GLY A 651 24.06 32.22 5.70
CA GLY A 651 23.89 33.43 4.88
C GLY A 651 22.54 33.54 4.17
N PHE A 652 21.63 32.58 4.37
CA PHE A 652 20.32 32.57 3.71
C PHE A 652 19.23 33.21 4.58
N LYS A 653 18.66 34.32 4.11
CA LYS A 653 17.49 34.95 4.74
C LYS A 653 16.20 34.33 4.22
N LEU A 654 15.49 33.62 5.08
CA LEU A 654 14.19 33.02 4.75
C LEU A 654 13.08 34.08 4.76
N SER A 655 12.48 34.32 3.58
CA SER A 655 11.28 35.18 3.44
C SER A 655 10.03 34.51 4.07
N SER A 656 8.94 35.27 4.15
CA SER A 656 7.63 34.79 4.62
C SER A 656 7.01 33.68 3.76
N ASP A 657 7.49 33.49 2.53
CA ASP A 657 6.93 32.52 1.58
C ASP A 657 7.37 31.08 1.86
N TRP A 658 8.40 30.91 2.68
CA TRP A 658 8.90 29.60 3.10
C TRP A 658 8.00 29.01 4.17
N LYS A 659 7.40 27.86 3.86
CA LYS A 659 6.63 27.08 4.83
C LYS A 659 7.53 26.10 5.56
N VAL A 660 7.44 26.11 6.89
CA VAL A 660 8.17 25.19 7.76
C VAL A 660 7.27 23.99 8.06
N ILE A 661 7.76 22.79 7.77
CA ILE A 661 7.11 21.52 8.09
C ILE A 661 8.12 20.63 8.81
N SER A 662 7.71 19.97 9.89
CA SER A 662 8.62 19.24 10.76
C SER A 662 8.02 17.92 11.22
N ASN A 663 8.89 16.94 11.42
CA ASN A 663 8.51 15.60 11.86
C ASN A 663 9.64 15.00 12.71
N VAL A 664 9.27 14.21 13.72
CA VAL A 664 10.28 13.47 14.50
C VAL A 664 10.58 12.16 13.80
N GLN A 665 11.87 11.87 13.62
CA GLN A 665 12.31 10.59 13.08
C GLN A 665 12.95 9.77 14.20
N VAL A 666 12.29 8.65 14.48
CA VAL A 666 12.76 7.61 15.39
C VAL A 666 13.14 6.40 14.55
N LYS A 667 14.43 6.06 14.49
CA LYS A 667 14.93 4.95 13.66
C LYS A 667 15.67 3.92 14.51
N ASP A 668 15.13 2.71 14.66
CA ASP A 668 15.84 1.55 15.23
C ASP A 668 16.52 0.67 14.17
N ILE A 669 15.98 0.72 12.96
CA ILE A 669 16.60 0.19 11.74
C ILE A 669 16.88 1.43 10.92
N PHE A 670 18.14 1.79 10.79
CA PHE A 670 18.51 2.89 9.91
C PHE A 670 18.50 2.32 8.50
N GLU A 671 17.33 2.27 7.87
CA GLU A 671 17.25 2.51 6.43
C GLU A 671 17.62 3.99 6.24
N ASN A 672 18.90 4.23 5.98
CA ASN A 672 19.26 5.31 5.07
C ASN A 672 19.23 4.70 3.67
N ASP A 673 18.96 5.52 2.66
CA ASP A 673 18.87 5.13 1.26
C ASP A 673 20.05 4.27 0.76
N ASN A 674 21.19 4.24 1.47
CA ASN A 674 22.39 3.49 1.06
C ASN A 674 22.94 2.44 2.07
N GLY A 675 22.60 2.47 3.37
CA GLY A 675 23.25 1.61 4.38
C GLY A 675 22.25 0.87 5.28
N VAL A 676 22.47 -0.42 5.53
CA VAL A 676 21.64 -1.22 6.46
C VAL A 676 22.35 -1.25 7.80
N PHE A 677 21.73 -0.62 8.79
CA PHE A 677 22.25 -0.62 10.14
C PHE A 677 21.16 -1.03 11.14
N VAL A 678 21.53 -1.97 12.00
CA VAL A 678 20.70 -2.49 13.09
C VAL A 678 21.45 -2.23 14.39
N SER A 679 20.89 -1.38 15.25
CA SER A 679 21.56 -0.92 16.49
C SER A 679 22.04 -2.08 17.38
N GLN A 680 21.21 -3.13 17.53
CA GLN A 680 21.57 -4.31 18.31
C GLN A 680 22.68 -5.16 17.67
N ASP A 681 22.64 -5.35 16.36
CA ASP A 681 23.65 -6.13 15.64
C ASP A 681 25.00 -5.41 15.64
N PHE A 682 24.98 -4.09 15.48
CA PHE A 682 26.15 -3.23 15.66
C PHE A 682 26.73 -3.39 17.06
N ALA A 683 25.93 -3.18 18.10
CA ALA A 683 26.42 -3.25 19.48
C ALA A 683 26.96 -4.65 19.84
N ARG A 684 26.39 -5.72 19.28
CA ARG A 684 26.87 -7.10 19.45
C ARG A 684 28.23 -7.34 18.78
N LYS A 685 28.45 -6.76 17.59
CA LYS A 685 29.64 -7.01 16.77
C LYS A 685 30.80 -6.04 17.06
N GLU A 686 30.49 -4.77 17.24
CA GLU A 686 31.44 -3.68 17.45
C GLU A 686 31.65 -3.31 18.93
N GLY A 687 30.66 -3.60 19.78
CA GLY A 687 30.65 -3.27 21.20
C GLY A 687 29.76 -2.08 21.55
N LYS A 688 29.24 -2.07 22.79
CA LYS A 688 28.33 -1.03 23.28
C LYS A 688 29.00 0.33 23.45
N ASP A 689 30.27 0.36 23.85
CA ASP A 689 31.01 1.61 24.07
C ASP A 689 31.25 2.36 22.76
N LYS A 690 31.59 1.62 21.69
CA LYS A 690 31.70 2.17 20.34
C LYS A 690 30.36 2.68 19.80
N TYR A 691 29.27 1.97 20.10
CA TYR A 691 27.93 2.46 19.74
C TYR A 691 27.67 3.82 20.40
N LYS A 692 27.92 3.93 21.72
CA LYS A 692 27.72 5.15 22.48
C LYS A 692 28.59 6.32 21.99
N SER A 693 29.86 6.06 21.63
CA SER A 693 30.77 7.10 21.13
C SER A 693 30.39 7.65 19.75
N LEU A 694 29.60 6.91 18.96
CA LEU A 694 29.18 7.33 17.63
C LEU A 694 27.82 8.03 17.61
N ILE A 695 27.11 8.08 18.75
CA ILE A 695 25.84 8.77 18.86
C ILE A 695 26.04 10.28 18.69
N GLY A 696 25.19 10.91 17.88
CA GLY A 696 25.26 12.34 17.57
C GLY A 696 26.17 12.68 16.38
N ASN A 697 26.90 11.70 15.85
CA ASN A 697 27.78 11.87 14.69
C ASN A 697 27.37 10.92 13.55
N TYR A 698 27.63 9.62 13.70
CA TYR A 698 27.31 8.59 12.70
C TYR A 698 26.00 7.84 13.02
N ILE A 699 25.61 7.79 14.29
CA ILE A 699 24.40 7.12 14.76
C ILE A 699 23.48 8.16 15.37
N ASN A 700 22.27 8.30 14.85
CA ASN A 700 21.31 9.31 15.31
C ASN A 700 19.95 8.67 15.58
N PRO A 701 19.76 8.03 16.76
CA PRO A 701 18.54 7.28 17.10
C PRO A 701 17.29 8.18 17.08
N PHE A 702 17.50 9.46 17.41
CA PHE A 702 16.50 10.52 17.39
C PHE A 702 16.99 11.68 16.55
N LYS A 703 16.12 12.21 15.72
CA LYS A 703 16.36 13.48 15.01
C LYS A 703 15.05 14.12 14.62
N TRP A 704 15.01 15.45 14.64
CA TRP A 704 13.96 16.18 13.95
C TRP A 704 14.37 16.36 12.50
N LYS A 705 13.46 16.09 11.57
CA LYS A 705 13.57 16.53 10.18
C LYS A 705 12.67 17.73 9.99
N VAL A 706 13.26 18.87 9.62
CA VAL A 706 12.57 20.13 9.34
C VAL A 706 12.78 20.44 7.87
N ARG A 707 11.71 20.64 7.10
CA ARG A 707 11.80 21.11 5.72
C ARG A 707 11.31 22.56 5.65
N PHE A 708 12.04 23.38 4.91
CA PHE A 708 11.62 24.70 4.47
C PHE A 708 11.34 24.59 2.98
N VAL A 709 10.09 24.81 2.60
CA VAL A 709 9.60 24.58 1.24
C VAL A 709 8.68 25.71 0.77
N LYS A 710 8.60 25.91 -0.54
CA LYS A 710 7.63 26.82 -1.17
C LYS A 710 6.57 26.01 -1.90
N PHE A 711 5.30 26.38 -1.69
CA PHE A 711 4.17 25.79 -2.42
C PHE A 711 3.58 26.73 -3.48
N ASN A 712 3.91 28.03 -3.41
CA ASN A 712 3.47 29.09 -4.30
C ASN A 712 4.63 29.60 -5.17
N GLY A 713 4.33 30.25 -6.30
CA GLY A 713 5.31 30.78 -7.25
C GLY A 713 5.63 29.81 -8.39
N ASP A 714 6.71 30.11 -9.13
CA ASP A 714 7.15 29.29 -10.26
C ASP A 714 7.45 27.84 -9.84
N ILE A 715 7.05 26.88 -10.67
CA ILE A 715 7.18 25.44 -10.37
C ILE A 715 8.63 24.97 -10.27
N ASN A 716 9.53 25.55 -11.04
CA ASN A 716 10.94 25.19 -11.03
C ASN A 716 11.62 25.81 -9.80
N GLU A 717 11.28 27.05 -9.45
CA GLU A 717 11.77 27.69 -8.23
C GLU A 717 11.32 26.96 -6.96
N ARG A 718 10.10 26.39 -6.95
CA ARG A 718 9.60 25.53 -5.86
C ARG A 718 10.38 24.22 -5.69
N ALA A 719 11.32 23.89 -6.59
CA ALA A 719 12.23 22.76 -6.36
C ALA A 719 13.28 23.07 -5.28
N GLU A 720 13.54 24.36 -5.03
CA GLU A 720 14.44 24.76 -3.95
C GLU A 720 13.83 24.44 -2.59
N GLU A 721 14.54 23.64 -1.79
CA GLU A 721 14.14 23.32 -0.43
C GLU A 721 15.34 23.15 0.49
N PHE A 722 15.16 23.49 1.77
CA PHE A 722 16.11 23.14 2.80
C PHE A 722 15.54 21.98 3.62
N GLN A 723 16.27 20.88 3.73
CA GLN A 723 15.98 19.81 4.68
C GLN A 723 17.02 19.86 5.79
N VAL A 724 16.61 20.26 6.98
CA VAL A 724 17.47 20.36 8.15
C VAL A 724 17.21 19.20 9.10
N THR A 725 18.27 18.52 9.51
CA THR A 725 18.23 17.48 10.53
C THR A 725 18.78 18.05 11.84
N VAL A 726 17.97 18.09 12.89
CA VAL A 726 18.37 18.59 14.21
C VAL A 726 18.48 17.40 15.18
N ILE A 727 19.70 17.17 15.68
CA ILE A 727 20.00 16.01 16.54
C ILE A 727 20.06 16.40 18.02
N ASP A 728 20.76 17.50 18.34
CA ASP A 728 20.86 18.03 19.70
C ASP A 728 20.89 19.57 19.75
N LYS A 729 20.87 20.12 20.98
CA LYS A 729 20.90 21.57 21.24
C LYS A 729 22.30 22.18 21.10
N LYS A 730 23.35 21.38 20.99
CA LYS A 730 24.76 21.81 20.96
C LYS A 730 25.28 22.01 19.54
N ASN A 731 24.39 22.43 18.63
CA ASN A 731 24.70 22.72 17.23
C ASN A 731 25.05 21.48 16.37
N ASN A 732 24.68 20.25 16.78
CA ASN A 732 24.68 19.09 15.87
C ASN A 732 23.47 19.16 14.93
N ILE A 733 23.59 20.03 13.92
CA ILE A 733 22.57 20.33 12.92
C ILE A 733 23.17 20.07 11.54
N ASN A 734 22.46 19.32 10.71
CA ASN A 734 22.86 19.05 9.34
C ASN A 734 21.87 19.69 8.37
N VAL A 735 22.39 20.51 7.46
CA VAL A 735 21.59 21.19 6.44
C VAL A 735 21.81 20.48 5.11
N LYS A 736 20.70 20.11 4.45
CA LYS A 736 20.67 19.70 3.06
C LYS A 736 19.93 20.78 2.28
N HIS A 737 20.63 21.51 1.44
CA HIS A 737 20.05 22.47 0.50
C HIS A 737 19.86 21.78 -0.85
N ILE A 738 18.63 21.69 -1.31
CA ILE A 738 18.28 21.14 -2.61
C ILE A 738 18.05 22.31 -3.56
N LEU A 739 18.74 22.29 -4.70
CA LEU A 739 18.66 23.32 -5.72
C LEU A 739 17.95 22.81 -6.98
N PRO A 740 17.14 23.65 -7.65
CA PRO A 740 16.61 23.36 -8.98
C PRO A 740 17.76 23.09 -9.97
N GLN A 741 17.65 22.10 -10.86
CA GLN A 741 18.71 21.77 -11.83
C GLN A 741 19.14 22.94 -12.72
N ASN A 742 18.23 23.86 -13.04
CA ASN A 742 18.50 25.01 -13.91
C ASN A 742 19.17 26.20 -13.19
N LYS A 743 19.27 26.19 -11.85
CA LYS A 743 19.91 27.25 -11.07
C LYS A 743 21.37 27.44 -11.50
N LYS A 744 21.75 28.69 -11.77
CA LYS A 744 23.11 29.06 -12.17
C LYS A 744 24.09 28.80 -11.03
N GLY A 745 25.27 28.33 -11.37
CA GLY A 745 26.36 28.09 -10.42
C GLY A 745 27.70 27.96 -11.14
N GLU A 746 28.77 27.89 -10.37
CA GLU A 746 30.10 27.71 -10.93
C GLU A 746 30.28 26.31 -11.54
N LYS A 747 31.16 26.20 -12.53
CA LYS A 747 31.56 24.92 -13.14
C LYS A 747 32.96 24.57 -12.64
N LEU A 748 33.03 24.06 -11.42
CA LEU A 748 34.31 23.73 -10.77
C LEU A 748 34.92 22.44 -11.31
N THR A 749 36.25 22.40 -11.40
CA THR A 749 37.01 21.16 -11.55
C THR A 749 36.96 20.33 -10.26
N LYS A 750 37.33 19.05 -10.34
CA LYS A 750 37.40 18.16 -9.17
C LYS A 750 38.27 18.77 -8.07
N GLU A 751 39.45 19.28 -8.40
CA GLU A 751 40.41 19.82 -7.44
C GLU A 751 39.88 21.09 -6.76
N GLN A 752 39.12 21.91 -7.48
CA GLN A 752 38.48 23.10 -6.93
C GLN A 752 37.35 22.70 -5.97
N ALA A 753 36.49 21.76 -6.38
CA ALA A 753 35.40 21.25 -5.54
C ALA A 753 35.94 20.51 -4.30
N GLU A 754 37.05 19.78 -4.42
CA GLU A 754 37.75 19.15 -3.29
C GLU A 754 38.22 20.20 -2.28
N ARG A 755 38.80 21.33 -2.71
CA ARG A 755 39.23 22.40 -1.79
C ARG A 755 38.04 22.95 -1.00
N VAL A 756 36.96 23.29 -1.71
CA VAL A 756 35.70 23.75 -1.08
C VAL A 756 35.20 22.74 -0.05
N LEU A 757 35.19 21.44 -0.40
CA LEU A 757 34.75 20.38 0.48
C LEU A 757 35.64 20.22 1.72
N TYR A 758 36.97 20.11 1.52
CA TYR A 758 37.90 19.87 2.62
C TYR A 758 37.99 21.06 3.57
N ASP A 759 37.92 22.30 3.05
CA ASP A 759 37.86 23.51 3.88
C ASP A 759 36.58 23.52 4.71
N PHE A 760 35.43 23.15 4.11
CA PHE A 760 34.17 23.03 4.84
C PHE A 760 34.22 21.95 5.93
N ILE A 761 34.73 20.75 5.61
CA ILE A 761 34.83 19.64 6.58
C ILE A 761 35.78 20.01 7.73
N LYS A 762 36.91 20.65 7.43
CA LYS A 762 37.86 21.11 8.45
C LYS A 762 37.22 22.15 9.37
N ASN A 763 36.53 23.13 8.81
CA ASN A 763 35.92 24.21 9.60
C ASN A 763 34.71 23.73 10.42
N LYS A 764 33.85 22.87 9.86
CA LYS A 764 32.61 22.42 10.51
C LYS A 764 32.78 21.21 11.43
N TYR A 765 33.67 20.27 11.07
CA TYR A 765 33.83 19.01 11.81
C TYR A 765 35.21 18.81 12.44
N ALA A 766 36.16 19.71 12.22
CA ALA A 766 37.54 19.61 12.71
C ALA A 766 38.25 18.30 12.30
N ILE A 767 37.89 17.74 11.14
CA ILE A 767 38.56 16.56 10.56
C ILE A 767 39.57 17.03 9.52
N ASN A 768 40.82 16.60 9.62
CA ASN A 768 41.85 16.96 8.65
C ASN A 768 41.74 16.11 7.38
N ARG A 769 42.20 16.66 6.25
CA ARG A 769 42.27 15.93 4.97
C ARG A 769 43.06 14.62 5.09
N THR A 770 44.10 14.56 5.91
CA THR A 770 44.94 13.36 6.13
C THR A 770 44.19 12.20 6.77
N ASP A 771 43.11 12.51 7.50
CA ASP A 771 42.29 11.53 8.20
C ASP A 771 41.15 11.00 7.33
N LEU A 772 40.99 11.56 6.13
CA LEU A 772 39.98 11.17 5.15
C LEU A 772 40.64 10.42 4.00
N LYS A 773 39.94 9.42 3.47
CA LYS A 773 40.32 8.76 2.23
C LYS A 773 39.17 8.84 1.26
N GLU A 774 39.41 9.42 0.09
CA GLU A 774 38.41 9.43 -0.97
C GLU A 774 38.11 7.99 -1.44
N ILE A 775 36.83 7.63 -1.37
CA ILE A 775 36.27 6.40 -1.93
C ILE A 775 35.80 6.67 -3.36
N SER A 776 35.05 7.77 -3.56
CA SER A 776 34.53 8.13 -4.88
C SER A 776 34.36 9.63 -5.05
N ALA A 777 34.49 10.09 -6.27
CA ALA A 777 34.05 11.42 -6.70
C ALA A 777 33.24 11.25 -7.99
N LYS A 778 31.98 11.67 -7.97
CA LYS A 778 31.07 11.62 -9.11
C LYS A 778 30.77 13.03 -9.60
N GLU A 779 31.05 13.28 -10.88
CA GLU A 779 30.72 14.52 -11.54
C GLU A 779 29.26 14.47 -12.03
N ASN A 780 28.50 15.54 -11.84
CA ASN A 780 27.18 15.71 -12.41
C ASN A 780 27.13 17.04 -13.14
N LYS A 781 27.42 16.99 -14.43
CA LYS A 781 27.50 18.17 -15.30
C LYS A 781 26.10 18.61 -15.73
N LEU A 782 25.62 19.69 -15.12
CA LEU A 782 24.38 20.36 -15.50
C LEU A 782 24.68 21.47 -16.52
N ASP A 783 23.64 22.03 -17.15
CA ASP A 783 23.83 23.02 -18.21
C ASP A 783 24.46 24.31 -17.68
N ASN A 784 24.04 24.74 -16.49
CA ASN A 784 24.43 26.01 -15.88
C ASN A 784 25.37 25.89 -14.68
N ARG A 785 25.76 24.67 -14.26
CA ARG A 785 26.69 24.42 -13.14
C ARG A 785 27.24 22.99 -13.16
N THR A 786 28.25 22.72 -12.35
CA THR A 786 28.71 21.34 -12.09
C THR A 786 28.47 21.00 -10.62
N ASP A 787 27.79 19.88 -10.39
CA ASP A 787 27.58 19.33 -9.05
C ASP A 787 28.49 18.12 -8.86
N TRP A 788 29.25 18.07 -7.76
CA TRP A 788 30.12 16.96 -7.41
C TRP A 788 29.56 16.21 -6.20
N THR A 789 29.51 14.89 -6.28
CA THR A 789 29.18 14.03 -5.15
C THR A 789 30.42 13.25 -4.73
N PHE A 790 30.94 13.55 -3.55
CA PHE A 790 32.09 12.88 -2.96
C PHE A 790 31.64 11.86 -1.92
N THR A 791 32.37 10.76 -1.82
CA THR A 791 32.26 9.79 -0.73
C THR A 791 33.65 9.59 -0.13
N LEU A 792 33.79 9.85 1.16
CA LEU A 792 35.06 9.81 1.89
C LEU A 792 34.95 8.78 3.03
N GLU A 793 35.94 7.91 3.18
CA GLU A 793 36.15 7.05 4.36
C GLU A 793 36.77 7.89 5.47
N ASP A 794 36.16 7.90 6.65
CA ASP A 794 36.72 8.54 7.85
C ASP A 794 37.59 7.54 8.61
N LYS A 795 38.91 7.75 8.56
CA LYS A 795 39.91 6.85 9.18
C LYS A 795 40.11 7.11 10.66
N THR A 796 39.53 8.17 11.23
CA THR A 796 39.64 8.46 12.67
C THR A 796 38.94 7.37 13.51
N ILE A 797 37.94 6.71 12.93
CA ILE A 797 37.13 5.70 13.59
C ILE A 797 37.42 4.31 13.00
N LYS A 798 37.91 3.39 13.83
CA LYS A 798 38.18 2.00 13.44
C LYS A 798 37.10 1.04 13.96
N LEU A 799 36.37 0.44 13.02
CA LEU A 799 35.32 -0.56 13.25
C LEU A 799 35.68 -1.88 12.55
N LYS A 800 35.12 -3.00 13.00
CA LYS A 800 35.43 -4.34 12.51
C LYS A 800 34.71 -4.68 11.20
N ILE A 801 33.45 -4.29 11.10
CA ILE A 801 32.52 -4.68 10.03
C ILE A 801 32.00 -3.44 9.30
N TYR A 802 31.72 -2.38 10.05
CA TYR A 802 31.17 -1.15 9.52
C TYR A 802 32.30 -0.21 9.06
N LYS A 803 32.03 0.60 8.04
CA LYS A 803 32.91 1.65 7.54
C LYS A 803 32.24 3.02 7.69
N PRO A 804 32.82 3.93 8.48
CA PRO A 804 32.35 5.30 8.56
C PRO A 804 32.60 6.03 7.24
N GLU A 805 31.53 6.48 6.60
CA GLU A 805 31.58 7.20 5.34
C GLU A 805 30.89 8.57 5.44
N ILE A 806 31.52 9.57 4.83
CA ILE A 806 31.02 10.92 4.66
C ILE A 806 30.70 11.12 3.18
N SER A 807 29.41 11.21 2.85
CA SER A 807 28.95 11.59 1.51
C SER A 807 28.65 13.07 1.48
N ALA A 808 29.23 13.81 0.53
CA ALA A 808 29.05 15.25 0.41
C ALA A 808 28.65 15.64 -1.01
N VAL A 809 27.78 16.63 -1.14
CA VAL A 809 27.39 17.23 -2.42
C VAL A 809 27.89 18.66 -2.45
N VAL A 810 28.73 18.98 -3.44
CA VAL A 810 29.24 20.32 -3.72
C VAL A 810 28.62 20.80 -5.02
N SER A 811 27.98 21.97 -5.02
CA SER A 811 27.35 22.55 -6.21
C SER A 811 27.97 23.91 -6.48
N GLY A 812 28.65 24.07 -7.61
CA GLY A 812 29.48 25.26 -7.81
C GLY A 812 30.46 25.44 -6.64
N ASN A 813 30.42 26.59 -5.95
CA ASN A 813 31.30 26.93 -4.84
C ASN A 813 30.69 26.69 -3.43
N GLU A 814 29.54 26.02 -3.34
CA GLU A 814 28.85 25.75 -2.07
C GLU A 814 28.72 24.25 -1.76
N VAL A 815 28.84 23.89 -0.49
CA VAL A 815 28.56 22.52 -0.02
C VAL A 815 27.07 22.43 0.34
N LEU A 816 26.30 21.76 -0.49
CA LEU A 816 24.85 21.64 -0.33
C LEU A 816 24.42 20.64 0.73
N GLN A 817 25.21 19.59 0.94
CA GLN A 817 24.86 18.52 1.88
C GLN A 817 26.09 17.76 2.34
N ILE A 818 26.11 17.36 3.61
CA ILE A 818 27.01 16.33 4.12
C ILE A 818 26.19 15.27 4.88
N ASN A 819 26.38 14.00 4.54
CA ASN A 819 25.77 12.87 5.22
C ASN A 819 26.84 11.95 5.77
N LYS A 820 26.77 11.67 7.07
CA LYS A 820 27.61 10.67 7.71
C LYS A 820 26.83 9.37 7.84
N THR A 821 27.38 8.28 7.35
CA THR A 821 26.73 6.97 7.35
C THR A 821 27.70 5.86 7.74
N LEU A 822 27.15 4.74 8.20
CA LEU A 822 27.92 3.52 8.45
C LEU A 822 27.60 2.53 7.34
N GLN A 823 28.56 2.30 6.45
CA GLN A 823 28.42 1.33 5.37
C GLN A 823 28.92 -0.05 5.80
N VAL A 824 28.40 -1.08 5.15
CA VAL A 824 28.87 -2.48 5.27
C VAL A 824 29.02 -3.05 3.87
N SER A 825 29.76 -4.16 3.72
CA SER A 825 29.83 -4.85 2.43
C SER A 825 28.44 -5.25 1.94
N GLU A 826 28.21 -5.25 0.63
CA GLU A 826 26.92 -5.62 0.05
C GLU A 826 26.52 -7.06 0.39
N SER A 827 27.47 -7.99 0.47
CA SER A 827 27.23 -9.35 0.95
C SER A 827 26.63 -9.38 2.36
N LYS A 828 27.19 -8.59 3.28
CA LYS A 828 26.72 -8.51 4.66
C LYS A 828 25.40 -7.74 4.76
N LYS A 829 25.23 -6.68 3.96
CA LYS A 829 23.96 -5.95 3.80
C LYS A 829 22.85 -6.92 3.39
N SER A 830 23.10 -7.75 2.37
CA SER A 830 22.18 -8.75 1.85
C SER A 830 21.83 -9.82 2.89
N GLU A 831 22.83 -10.35 3.62
CA GLU A 831 22.60 -11.29 4.72
C GLU A 831 21.68 -10.70 5.81
N ILE A 832 21.95 -9.46 6.22
CA ILE A 832 21.14 -8.77 7.22
C ILE A 832 19.71 -8.60 6.68
N LEU A 833 19.53 -7.99 5.51
CA LEU A 833 18.20 -7.72 4.96
C LEU A 833 17.38 -8.98 4.71
N LYS A 834 17.98 -10.08 4.22
CA LYS A 834 17.30 -11.37 4.04
C LYS A 834 16.74 -11.89 5.38
N LYS A 835 17.48 -11.72 6.50
CA LYS A 835 16.98 -12.06 7.84
C LYS A 835 15.78 -11.20 8.24
N TYR A 836 15.79 -9.90 7.93
CA TYR A 836 14.68 -8.98 8.21
C TYR A 836 13.46 -9.22 7.32
N ALA A 837 13.66 -9.59 6.06
CA ALA A 837 12.57 -9.92 5.16
C ALA A 837 11.78 -11.16 5.63
N TRP A 838 12.45 -12.17 6.21
CA TRP A 838 11.75 -13.28 6.88
C TRP A 838 10.92 -12.84 8.08
N MET A 839 11.42 -11.90 8.89
CA MET A 839 10.65 -11.35 10.01
C MET A 839 9.44 -10.54 9.52
N LEU A 840 9.60 -9.77 8.44
CA LEU A 840 8.51 -9.06 7.80
C LEU A 840 7.41 -10.04 7.36
N ILE A 841 7.77 -11.20 6.79
CA ILE A 841 6.81 -12.25 6.43
C ILE A 841 6.10 -12.82 7.66
N VAL A 842 6.82 -13.07 8.76
CA VAL A 842 6.16 -13.51 10.01
C VAL A 842 5.15 -12.45 10.45
N VAL A 843 5.52 -11.17 10.51
CA VAL A 843 4.60 -10.07 10.86
C VAL A 843 3.38 -10.02 9.94
N ILE A 844 3.60 -10.18 8.65
CA ILE A 844 2.59 -10.26 7.59
C ILE A 844 1.62 -11.43 7.83
N ILE A 845 2.13 -12.63 8.12
CA ILE A 845 1.32 -13.82 8.46
C ILE A 845 0.51 -13.58 9.73
N LEU A 846 1.13 -12.96 10.75
CA LEU A 846 0.45 -12.59 12.00
C LEU A 846 -0.71 -11.62 11.72
N ILE A 847 -0.51 -10.59 10.89
CA ILE A 847 -1.56 -9.64 10.49
C ILE A 847 -2.73 -10.37 9.81
N LEU A 848 -2.46 -11.30 8.89
CA LEU A 848 -3.51 -12.07 8.22
C LEU A 848 -4.27 -13.00 9.17
N ALA A 849 -3.56 -13.66 10.08
CA ALA A 849 -4.17 -14.51 11.09
C ALA A 849 -5.21 -13.74 11.92
N PHE A 850 -5.01 -12.43 12.11
CA PHE A 850 -5.97 -11.56 12.80
C PHE A 850 -7.04 -10.95 11.90
N ALA A 851 -6.72 -10.63 10.65
CA ALA A 851 -7.66 -10.01 9.72
C ALA A 851 -8.91 -10.87 9.50
N ILE A 852 -8.75 -12.18 9.31
CA ILE A 852 -9.87 -13.10 9.04
C ILE A 852 -10.87 -13.15 10.23
N PRO A 853 -10.45 -13.40 11.49
CA PRO A 853 -11.31 -13.27 12.66
C PRO A 853 -11.99 -11.91 12.79
N ILE A 854 -11.26 -10.81 12.58
CA ILE A 854 -11.81 -9.45 12.67
C ILE A 854 -12.96 -9.27 11.68
N ILE A 855 -12.76 -9.65 10.42
CA ILE A 855 -13.78 -9.54 9.37
C ILE A 855 -14.99 -10.41 9.72
N TRP A 856 -14.74 -11.67 10.08
CA TRP A 856 -15.78 -12.63 10.42
C TRP A 856 -16.64 -12.16 11.60
N ILE A 857 -16.01 -11.55 12.61
CA ILE A 857 -16.68 -11.02 13.79
C ILE A 857 -17.37 -9.71 13.50
N GLY A 858 -16.79 -8.86 12.66
CA GLY A 858 -17.49 -7.69 12.12
C GLY A 858 -18.82 -8.09 11.49
N ILE A 859 -18.82 -9.13 10.64
CA ILE A 859 -20.04 -9.68 10.02
C ILE A 859 -21.02 -10.20 11.09
N LYS A 860 -20.53 -10.95 12.08
CA LYS A 860 -21.40 -11.48 13.15
C LYS A 860 -21.95 -10.38 14.06
N ALA A 861 -21.18 -9.35 14.37
CA ALA A 861 -21.59 -8.18 15.13
C ALA A 861 -22.70 -7.42 14.41
N ILE A 862 -22.56 -7.24 13.09
CA ILE A 862 -23.60 -6.69 12.23
C ILE A 862 -24.88 -7.53 12.31
N ILE A 863 -24.77 -8.87 12.21
CA ILE A 863 -25.92 -9.77 12.28
C ILE A 863 -26.60 -9.65 13.65
N ALA A 864 -25.84 -9.66 14.73
CA ALA A 864 -26.36 -9.52 16.10
C ALA A 864 -27.07 -8.18 16.32
N TRP A 865 -26.51 -7.10 15.79
CA TRP A 865 -27.18 -5.79 15.82
C TRP A 865 -28.54 -5.83 15.11
N SER A 866 -28.67 -6.52 13.98
CA SER A 866 -29.98 -6.67 13.29
C SER A 866 -31.03 -7.42 14.10
N LYS A 867 -30.58 -8.31 15.00
CA LYS A 867 -31.43 -9.04 15.93
C LYS A 867 -31.72 -8.25 17.21
N ASN A 868 -31.37 -6.96 17.26
CA ASN A 868 -31.41 -6.10 18.45
C ASN A 868 -30.65 -6.68 19.67
N GLN A 869 -29.66 -7.55 19.44
CA GLN A 869 -28.82 -8.12 20.50
C GLN A 869 -27.72 -7.14 20.97
N ILE A 870 -27.66 -5.95 20.37
CA ILE A 870 -26.73 -4.88 20.72
C ILE A 870 -27.53 -3.63 21.04
N SER A 871 -27.28 -3.02 22.20
CA SER A 871 -27.90 -1.77 22.62
C SER A 871 -27.45 -0.62 21.71
N LYS A 872 -28.39 -0.06 20.94
CA LYS A 872 -28.11 1.01 19.97
C LYS A 872 -27.61 2.31 20.62
N PRO A 873 -28.22 2.80 21.72
CA PRO A 873 -27.73 3.99 22.39
C PRO A 873 -26.28 3.84 22.86
N ILE A 874 -25.94 2.67 23.42
CA ILE A 874 -24.57 2.36 23.87
C ILE A 874 -23.62 2.29 22.67
N PHE A 875 -24.03 1.60 21.61
CA PHE A 875 -23.23 1.49 20.38
C PHE A 875 -22.89 2.87 19.80
N PHE A 876 -23.89 3.72 19.56
CA PHE A 876 -23.66 5.05 18.98
C PHE A 876 -22.86 5.95 19.91
N ARG A 877 -23.11 5.90 21.22
CA ARG A 877 -22.32 6.65 22.20
C ARG A 877 -20.84 6.26 22.14
N LEU A 878 -20.53 4.96 22.17
CA LEU A 878 -19.17 4.45 22.05
C LEU A 878 -18.54 4.79 20.69
N PHE A 879 -19.32 4.66 19.61
CA PHE A 879 -18.86 5.01 18.26
C PHE A 879 -18.47 6.47 18.14
N PHE A 880 -19.30 7.42 18.59
CA PHE A 880 -18.99 8.84 18.51
C PHE A 880 -17.84 9.24 19.45
N ILE A 881 -17.75 8.66 20.65
CA ILE A 881 -16.60 8.88 21.54
C ILE A 881 -15.31 8.41 20.87
N LEU A 882 -15.29 7.18 20.34
CA LEU A 882 -14.11 6.61 19.71
C LEU A 882 -13.76 7.30 18.40
N LEU A 883 -14.76 7.69 17.61
CA LEU A 883 -14.58 8.47 16.40
C LEU A 883 -13.94 9.82 16.73
N THR A 884 -14.45 10.52 17.75
CA THR A 884 -13.88 11.80 18.20
C THR A 884 -12.43 11.63 18.63
N LEU A 885 -12.11 10.60 19.41
CA LEU A 885 -10.72 10.31 19.83
C LEU A 885 -9.82 10.01 18.61
N ASN A 886 -10.28 9.21 17.67
CA ASN A 886 -9.53 8.85 16.47
C ASN A 886 -9.32 10.04 15.52
N VAL A 887 -10.34 10.89 15.35
CA VAL A 887 -10.29 12.10 14.53
C VAL A 887 -9.41 13.16 15.20
N ALA A 888 -9.53 13.36 16.52
CA ALA A 888 -8.64 14.22 17.27
C ALA A 888 -7.18 13.76 17.11
N SER A 889 -6.92 12.46 17.27
CA SER A 889 -5.60 11.86 17.05
C SER A 889 -5.07 12.14 15.64
N LEU A 890 -5.92 12.05 14.61
CA LEU A 890 -5.55 12.36 13.23
C LEU A 890 -5.06 13.82 13.07
N PHE A 891 -5.85 14.79 13.55
CA PHE A 891 -5.51 16.20 13.40
C PHE A 891 -4.32 16.61 14.28
N LEU A 892 -4.22 16.07 15.49
CA LEU A 892 -3.08 16.30 16.38
C LEU A 892 -1.76 15.82 15.76
N ASN A 893 -1.80 14.70 15.02
CA ASN A 893 -0.63 14.13 14.35
C ASN A 893 -0.52 14.54 12.86
N MET A 894 -1.23 15.57 12.43
CA MET A 894 -1.17 16.07 11.05
C MET A 894 0.24 16.54 10.62
N PRO A 895 1.08 17.17 11.48
CA PRO A 895 2.44 17.57 11.10
C PRO A 895 3.29 16.41 10.57
N GLU A 896 3.14 15.22 11.14
CA GLU A 896 3.86 14.02 10.70
C GLU A 896 3.50 13.60 9.26
N ARG A 897 2.30 13.94 8.77
CA ARG A 897 1.90 13.69 7.38
C ARG A 897 2.34 14.78 6.41
N GLN A 898 2.46 16.02 6.90
CA GLN A 898 2.82 17.17 6.06
C GLN A 898 4.25 17.07 5.53
N ILE A 899 5.13 16.34 6.22
CA ILE A 899 6.52 16.13 5.77
C ILE A 899 6.62 15.43 4.42
N GLU A 900 5.58 14.73 3.97
CA GLU A 900 5.52 14.02 2.68
C GLU A 900 4.94 14.89 1.56
N PHE A 901 4.49 16.12 1.84
CA PHE A 901 3.86 16.96 0.84
C PHE A 901 4.87 17.37 -0.25
N SER A 902 4.43 17.26 -1.50
CA SER A 902 5.20 17.61 -2.69
C SER A 902 5.05 19.10 -3.00
N THR A 903 6.15 19.74 -3.39
CA THR A 903 6.15 21.15 -3.85
C THR A 903 5.63 21.32 -5.28
N THR A 904 5.27 20.22 -5.95
CA THR A 904 4.61 20.26 -7.27
C THR A 904 3.10 20.55 -7.19
N SER A 905 2.51 20.47 -5.99
CA SER A 905 1.08 20.64 -5.75
C SER A 905 0.85 21.71 -4.68
N SER A 906 -0.34 22.32 -4.63
CA SER A 906 -0.69 23.28 -3.56
C SER A 906 -0.67 22.60 -2.18
N PHE A 907 -0.36 23.35 -1.13
CA PHE A 907 -0.40 22.85 0.24
C PHE A 907 -1.83 22.49 0.68
N GLU A 908 -2.79 23.36 0.36
CA GLU A 908 -4.19 23.27 0.78
C GLU A 908 -4.86 22.02 0.24
N SER A 909 -4.68 21.71 -1.05
CA SER A 909 -5.27 20.51 -1.65
C SER A 909 -4.72 19.22 -1.03
N GLN A 910 -3.40 19.16 -0.78
CA GLN A 910 -2.78 18.01 -0.12
C GLN A 910 -3.26 17.86 1.32
N LEU A 911 -3.43 18.97 2.05
CA LEU A 911 -3.98 18.97 3.40
C LEU A 911 -5.42 18.44 3.43
N ILE A 912 -6.28 18.95 2.54
CA ILE A 912 -7.67 18.51 2.42
C ILE A 912 -7.72 17.02 2.09
N THR A 913 -6.92 16.57 1.12
CA THR A 913 -6.87 15.16 0.69
C THR A 913 -6.38 14.24 1.82
N SER A 914 -5.32 14.63 2.53
CA SER A 914 -4.77 13.87 3.66
C SER A 914 -5.73 13.81 4.84
N ALA A 915 -6.42 14.91 5.14
CA ALA A 915 -7.45 14.96 6.18
C ALA A 915 -8.66 14.10 5.80
N ALA A 916 -9.16 14.24 4.56
CA ALA A 916 -10.26 13.46 4.00
C ALA A 916 -10.01 11.95 4.07
N GLY A 917 -8.88 11.49 3.49
CA GLY A 917 -8.49 10.08 3.52
C GLY A 917 -8.21 9.58 4.94
N GLY A 918 -7.64 10.42 5.80
CA GLY A 918 -7.44 10.12 7.21
C GLY A 918 -8.75 9.91 7.97
N MET A 919 -9.69 10.86 7.85
CA MET A 919 -11.00 10.82 8.51
C MET A 919 -11.77 9.58 8.07
N PHE A 920 -11.71 9.28 6.77
CA PHE A 920 -12.31 8.08 6.20
C PHE A 920 -11.81 6.79 6.90
N GLY A 921 -10.50 6.60 6.99
CA GLY A 921 -9.93 5.46 7.71
C GLY A 921 -10.33 5.40 9.19
N LYS A 922 -10.46 6.58 9.85
CA LYS A 922 -10.88 6.67 11.25
C LYS A 922 -12.34 6.28 11.50
N VAL A 923 -13.24 6.55 10.56
CA VAL A 923 -14.65 6.10 10.63
C VAL A 923 -14.72 4.58 10.60
N ILE A 924 -14.03 3.94 9.65
CA ILE A 924 -14.01 2.47 9.52
C ILE A 924 -13.43 1.81 10.77
N ILE A 925 -12.25 2.27 11.22
CA ILE A 925 -11.58 1.68 12.38
C ILE A 925 -12.46 1.80 13.64
N SER A 926 -13.04 2.98 13.88
CA SER A 926 -13.91 3.19 15.05
C SER A 926 -15.15 2.30 14.98
N PHE A 927 -15.73 2.13 13.80
CA PHE A 927 -16.88 1.25 13.61
C PHE A 927 -16.55 -0.23 13.89
N ILE A 928 -15.47 -0.75 13.32
CA ILE A 928 -15.04 -2.13 13.51
C ILE A 928 -14.77 -2.39 15.00
N GLN A 929 -14.03 -1.48 15.66
CA GLN A 929 -13.68 -1.61 17.07
C GLN A 929 -14.93 -1.65 17.97
N VAL A 930 -15.87 -0.72 17.80
CA VAL A 930 -17.10 -0.71 18.61
C VAL A 930 -18.00 -1.89 18.29
N SER A 931 -18.06 -2.33 17.04
CA SER A 931 -18.84 -3.52 16.66
C SER A 931 -18.35 -4.78 17.37
N ILE A 932 -17.03 -4.98 17.40
CA ILE A 932 -16.42 -6.12 18.07
C ILE A 932 -16.68 -6.05 19.59
N ILE A 933 -16.45 -4.89 20.20
CA ILE A 933 -16.64 -4.69 21.65
C ILE A 933 -18.11 -4.88 22.05
N ALA A 934 -19.03 -4.27 21.32
CA ALA A 934 -20.46 -4.35 21.62
C ALA A 934 -21.02 -5.76 21.39
N TYR A 935 -20.48 -6.49 20.42
CA TYR A 935 -20.91 -7.85 20.12
C TYR A 935 -20.37 -8.90 21.08
N ALA A 936 -19.20 -8.65 21.69
CA ALA A 936 -18.61 -9.57 22.66
C ALA A 936 -19.58 -9.95 23.79
N LYS A 937 -20.53 -9.06 24.15
CA LYS A 937 -21.58 -9.29 25.16
C LYS A 937 -22.37 -10.57 24.94
N ASN A 938 -22.66 -10.88 23.68
CA ASN A 938 -23.48 -12.04 23.33
C ASN A 938 -22.72 -13.36 23.47
N PHE A 939 -21.40 -13.32 23.63
CA PHE A 939 -20.58 -14.53 23.75
C PHE A 939 -20.27 -14.95 25.16
N TYR A 940 -20.28 -14.03 26.12
CA TYR A 940 -19.98 -14.36 27.50
C TYR A 940 -21.17 -13.88 28.32
N LYS A 941 -22.09 -14.79 28.66
CA LYS A 941 -23.14 -14.58 29.65
C LYS A 941 -22.68 -15.20 30.97
N LYS A 942 -22.79 -14.44 32.06
CA LYS A 942 -22.76 -14.85 33.48
C LYS A 942 -21.74 -15.94 33.83
N SER A 943 -20.58 -15.53 34.35
CA SER A 943 -19.67 -16.41 35.11
C SER A 943 -19.37 -15.80 36.47
N SER A 944 -19.30 -16.66 37.50
CA SER A 944 -19.02 -16.43 38.94
C SER A 944 -18.66 -15.00 39.37
N LYS A 945 -19.38 -14.50 40.39
CA LYS A 945 -19.09 -13.23 41.09
C LYS A 945 -17.59 -13.07 41.39
N TYR A 946 -17.16 -11.81 41.32
CA TYR A 946 -15.91 -11.24 41.82
C TYR A 946 -15.12 -12.20 42.73
N ASN A 947 -14.06 -12.78 42.20
CA ASN A 947 -13.04 -13.41 43.02
C ASN A 947 -11.77 -12.57 42.94
N TYR A 948 -11.50 -11.81 44.01
CA TYR A 948 -10.27 -11.05 44.22
C TYR A 948 -9.02 -11.86 43.84
N PHE A 949 -9.03 -13.17 44.10
CA PHE A 949 -7.98 -14.11 43.70
C PHE A 949 -7.66 -14.06 42.20
N ASN A 950 -8.66 -14.01 41.32
CA ASN A 950 -8.47 -14.07 39.86
C ASN A 950 -7.86 -12.78 39.31
N VAL A 951 -8.33 -11.62 39.79
CA VAL A 951 -7.75 -10.32 39.43
C VAL A 951 -6.30 -10.23 39.89
N MET A 952 -6.04 -10.65 41.13
CA MET A 952 -4.67 -10.66 41.68
C MET A 952 -3.77 -11.68 40.98
N ALA A 953 -4.27 -12.86 40.62
CA ALA A 953 -3.50 -13.84 39.84
C ALA A 953 -3.11 -13.30 38.46
N ILE A 954 -4.01 -12.57 37.79
CA ILE A 954 -3.72 -11.94 36.50
C ILE A 954 -2.72 -10.80 36.63
N LEU A 955 -2.84 -10.01 37.70
CA LEU A 955 -1.84 -9.01 38.05
C LEU A 955 -0.46 -9.66 38.26
N CYS A 956 -0.40 -10.76 39.02
CA CYS A 956 0.84 -11.55 39.20
C CYS A 956 1.42 -12.00 37.86
N ILE A 957 0.60 -12.59 36.97
CA ILE A 957 1.07 -13.10 35.67
C ILE A 957 1.54 -11.95 34.78
N ALA A 958 0.84 -10.81 34.76
CA ALA A 958 1.25 -9.63 34.01
C ALA A 958 2.59 -9.06 34.52
N LEU A 959 2.73 -8.91 35.84
CA LEU A 959 3.98 -8.45 36.48
C LEU A 959 5.13 -9.42 36.22
N PHE A 960 4.88 -10.73 36.28
CA PHE A 960 5.87 -11.77 35.97
C PHE A 960 6.31 -11.71 34.51
N LEU A 961 5.37 -11.68 33.56
CA LEU A 961 5.67 -11.57 32.13
C LEU A 961 6.45 -10.29 31.81
N PHE A 962 6.07 -9.17 32.42
CA PHE A 962 6.77 -7.91 32.28
C PHE A 962 8.20 -7.97 32.84
N SER A 963 8.37 -8.55 34.03
CA SER A 963 9.68 -8.71 34.67
C SER A 963 10.60 -9.61 33.84
N ILE A 964 10.07 -10.74 33.34
CA ILE A 964 10.81 -11.63 32.44
C ILE A 964 11.17 -10.91 31.14
N SER A 965 10.23 -10.18 30.55
CA SER A 965 10.49 -9.38 29.35
C SER A 965 11.70 -8.46 29.56
N ASN A 966 11.76 -7.78 30.70
CA ASN A 966 12.86 -6.89 31.05
C ASN A 966 14.20 -7.63 31.20
N ILE A 967 14.21 -8.80 31.83
CA ILE A 967 15.40 -9.66 31.95
C ILE A 967 15.92 -10.06 30.56
N PHE A 968 15.03 -10.50 29.67
CA PHE A 968 15.41 -10.91 28.32
C PHE A 968 15.82 -9.71 27.43
N THR A 969 15.30 -8.50 27.67
CA THR A 969 15.80 -7.28 26.99
C THR A 969 17.19 -6.85 27.47
N GLY A 970 17.67 -7.41 28.59
CA GLY A 970 18.99 -7.14 29.17
C GLY A 970 19.08 -5.81 29.92
N ARG A 971 20.17 -5.63 30.68
CA ARG A 971 20.41 -4.43 31.52
C ARG A 971 20.60 -3.12 30.75
N ASN A 972 21.05 -3.18 29.49
CA ASN A 972 21.31 -1.97 28.69
C ASN A 972 20.45 -2.01 27.42
N VAL A 973 19.38 -1.23 27.39
CA VAL A 973 18.50 -1.11 26.24
C VAL A 973 19.18 -0.24 25.19
N ILE A 974 19.36 -0.83 24.01
CA ILE A 974 19.99 -0.21 22.83
C ILE A 974 18.92 0.18 21.80
N GLU A 975 17.67 -0.22 22.04
CA GLU A 975 16.52 0.10 21.21
C GLU A 975 15.80 1.34 21.74
N VAL A 976 15.18 2.05 20.82
CA VAL A 976 14.29 3.14 21.15
C VAL A 976 12.99 2.58 21.73
N ASP A 977 12.54 3.17 22.84
CA ASP A 977 11.19 2.96 23.31
C ASP A 977 10.18 3.58 22.33
N ARG A 978 9.35 2.72 21.74
CA ARG A 978 8.29 3.13 20.82
C ARG A 978 6.94 3.34 21.51
N SER A 979 6.87 3.11 22.82
CA SER A 979 5.58 3.24 23.53
C SER A 979 5.13 4.70 23.66
N ILE A 980 6.08 5.63 23.72
CA ILE A 980 5.81 7.05 24.03
C ILE A 980 6.08 8.01 22.84
N TYR A 981 6.85 7.61 21.82
CA TYR A 981 7.39 8.56 20.82
C TYR A 981 6.35 9.28 19.95
N CYS A 982 5.20 8.66 19.69
CA CYS A 982 4.23 9.10 18.68
C CYS A 982 3.67 10.51 18.91
N SER A 983 3.76 11.05 20.13
CA SER A 983 3.24 12.36 20.50
C SER A 983 4.27 13.49 20.46
N LEU A 984 5.55 13.21 20.20
CA LEU A 984 6.60 14.23 20.09
C LEU A 984 6.31 15.24 18.97
N GLY A 985 5.83 14.74 17.83
CA GLY A 985 5.42 15.50 16.64
C GLY A 985 4.06 16.17 16.73
N ALA A 986 3.28 15.87 17.77
CA ALA A 986 1.89 16.31 17.84
C ALA A 986 1.78 17.83 18.05
N LEU A 987 0.69 18.42 17.52
CA LEU A 987 0.35 19.83 17.75
C LEU A 987 0.23 20.16 19.25
N ASN A 988 -0.34 19.22 20.02
CA ASN A 988 -0.39 19.26 21.48
C ASN A 988 0.07 17.92 22.04
N LYS A 989 1.16 17.91 22.81
CA LYS A 989 1.81 16.70 23.33
C LYS A 989 0.90 15.88 24.23
N PHE A 990 0.22 16.53 25.18
CA PHE A 990 -0.64 15.84 26.13
C PHE A 990 -1.85 15.22 25.44
N LEU A 991 -2.58 15.99 24.62
CA LEU A 991 -3.73 15.47 23.89
C LEU A 991 -3.30 14.41 22.85
N GLY A 992 -2.15 14.60 22.20
CA GLY A 992 -1.58 13.63 21.27
C GLY A 992 -1.28 12.30 21.95
N GLN A 993 -0.61 12.34 23.11
CA GLN A 993 -0.31 11.15 23.91
C GLN A 993 -1.58 10.49 24.44
N LEU A 994 -2.50 11.26 25.01
CA LEU A 994 -3.75 10.76 25.56
C LEU A 994 -4.58 10.04 24.50
N THR A 995 -4.82 10.69 23.35
CA THR A 995 -5.60 10.10 22.26
C THR A 995 -4.92 8.87 21.68
N TYR A 996 -3.59 8.87 21.54
CA TYR A 996 -2.82 7.70 21.13
C TYR A 996 -2.97 6.54 22.11
N MET A 997 -2.84 6.80 23.42
CA MET A 997 -2.95 5.77 24.44
C MET A 997 -4.35 5.15 24.51
N CYS A 998 -5.39 5.97 24.51
CA CYS A 998 -6.76 5.48 24.52
C CYS A 998 -7.10 4.67 23.27
N THR A 999 -6.76 5.18 22.07
CA THR A 999 -7.07 4.48 20.81
C THR A 999 -6.25 3.20 20.65
N SER A 1000 -4.99 3.18 21.09
CA SER A 1000 -4.16 1.97 21.10
C SER A 1000 -4.70 0.90 22.06
N TYR A 1001 -5.11 1.29 23.27
CA TYR A 1001 -5.69 0.35 24.24
C TYR A 1001 -6.98 -0.28 23.69
N ILE A 1002 -7.91 0.55 23.21
CA ILE A 1002 -9.18 0.09 22.63
C ILE A 1002 -8.96 -0.83 21.43
N GLY A 1003 -8.00 -0.49 20.56
CA GLY A 1003 -7.63 -1.34 19.42
C GLY A 1003 -7.12 -2.72 19.84
N LYS A 1004 -6.27 -2.80 20.87
CA LYS A 1004 -5.76 -4.07 21.41
C LYS A 1004 -6.87 -4.92 22.04
N ILE A 1005 -7.79 -4.29 22.78
CA ILE A 1005 -8.97 -5.00 23.34
C ILE A 1005 -9.87 -5.55 22.23
N ALA A 1006 -10.18 -4.72 21.23
CA ALA A 1006 -11.03 -5.15 20.12
C ALA A 1006 -10.40 -6.35 19.39
N LEU A 1007 -9.10 -6.30 19.11
CA LEU A 1007 -8.39 -7.44 18.51
C LEU A 1007 -8.44 -8.69 19.42
N PHE A 1008 -8.21 -8.53 20.71
CA PHE A 1008 -8.26 -9.63 21.66
C PHE A 1008 -9.65 -10.28 21.73
N PHE A 1009 -10.71 -9.48 21.84
CA PHE A 1009 -12.09 -9.99 21.79
C PHE A 1009 -12.42 -10.66 20.45
N ALA A 1010 -11.89 -10.15 19.34
CA ALA A 1010 -12.04 -10.81 18.06
C ALA A 1010 -11.42 -12.22 18.10
N ILE A 1011 -10.21 -12.37 18.62
CA ILE A 1011 -9.55 -13.68 18.74
C ILE A 1011 -10.37 -14.63 19.62
N LEU A 1012 -10.77 -14.18 20.81
CA LEU A 1012 -11.50 -15.00 21.76
C LEU A 1012 -12.84 -15.51 21.19
N MET A 1013 -13.60 -14.63 20.55
CA MET A 1013 -14.87 -14.99 19.91
C MET A 1013 -14.67 -15.97 18.74
N ALA A 1014 -13.63 -15.81 17.94
CA ALA A 1014 -13.35 -16.73 16.83
C ALA A 1014 -13.08 -18.16 17.35
N ILE A 1015 -12.33 -18.28 18.44
CA ILE A 1015 -12.04 -19.58 19.05
C ILE A 1015 -13.31 -20.21 19.66
N LYS A 1016 -14.10 -19.42 20.39
CA LYS A 1016 -15.33 -19.92 21.04
C LYS A 1016 -16.34 -20.48 20.05
N ASN A 1017 -16.41 -19.93 18.84
CA ASN A 1017 -17.32 -20.39 17.78
C ASN A 1017 -16.85 -21.64 17.01
N ALA A 1018 -15.67 -22.17 17.31
CA ALA A 1018 -15.25 -23.44 16.73
C ALA A 1018 -16.18 -24.58 17.17
N LYS A 1019 -16.79 -25.26 16.19
CA LYS A 1019 -17.78 -26.33 16.40
C LYS A 1019 -17.20 -27.59 17.01
N ASN A 1020 -15.95 -27.96 16.68
CA ASN A 1020 -15.30 -29.17 17.17
C ASN A 1020 -14.06 -28.83 18.02
N ARG A 1021 -13.75 -29.69 19.01
CA ARG A 1021 -12.61 -29.58 19.93
C ARG A 1021 -11.28 -29.43 19.20
N TYR A 1022 -11.03 -30.19 18.15
CA TYR A 1022 -9.79 -30.08 17.36
C TYR A 1022 -9.67 -28.74 16.65
N SER A 1023 -10.76 -28.22 16.08
CA SER A 1023 -10.79 -26.88 15.48
C SER A 1023 -10.59 -25.78 16.52
N ARG A 1024 -11.16 -25.93 17.72
CA ARG A 1024 -10.97 -24.99 18.83
C ARG A 1024 -9.53 -24.96 19.30
N ILE A 1025 -8.91 -26.13 19.50
CA ILE A 1025 -7.49 -26.25 19.86
C ILE A 1025 -6.61 -25.67 18.74
N GLY A 1026 -6.90 -26.02 17.48
CA GLY A 1026 -6.19 -25.49 16.31
C GLY A 1026 -6.27 -23.97 16.21
N LEU A 1027 -7.44 -23.36 16.36
CA LEU A 1027 -7.60 -21.90 16.35
C LEU A 1027 -6.98 -21.24 17.58
N THR A 1028 -7.01 -21.89 18.74
CA THR A 1028 -6.33 -21.38 19.94
C THR A 1028 -4.84 -21.25 19.68
N ILE A 1029 -4.21 -22.28 19.12
CA ILE A 1029 -2.79 -22.24 18.74
C ILE A 1029 -2.58 -21.22 17.62
N LEU A 1030 -3.41 -21.23 16.59
CA LEU A 1030 -3.24 -20.41 15.38
C LEU A 1030 -3.51 -18.92 15.60
N LEU A 1031 -4.24 -18.53 16.64
CA LEU A 1031 -4.56 -17.12 16.92
C LEU A 1031 -3.88 -16.59 18.17
N ILE A 1032 -3.83 -17.36 19.26
CA ILE A 1032 -3.30 -16.87 20.54
C ILE A 1032 -1.77 -16.94 20.59
N LEU A 1033 -1.15 -17.98 20.02
CA LEU A 1033 0.32 -18.06 19.97
C LEU A 1033 0.89 -16.91 19.12
N PRO A 1034 0.43 -16.68 17.88
CA PRO A 1034 0.67 -15.45 17.12
C PRO A 1034 0.47 -14.14 17.89
N TYR A 1035 -0.62 -14.02 18.65
CA TYR A 1035 -0.91 -12.79 19.39
C TYR A 1035 0.11 -12.55 20.50
N GLY A 1036 0.46 -13.60 21.26
CA GLY A 1036 1.51 -13.54 22.26
C GLY A 1036 2.87 -13.20 21.65
N ILE A 1037 3.22 -13.82 20.51
CA ILE A 1037 4.44 -13.49 19.75
C ILE A 1037 4.39 -12.02 19.34
N ALA A 1038 3.39 -11.59 18.59
CA ALA A 1038 3.27 -10.20 18.11
C ALA A 1038 3.33 -9.16 19.24
N SER A 1039 2.74 -9.47 20.41
CA SER A 1039 2.71 -8.57 21.56
C SER A 1039 4.06 -8.39 22.26
N SER A 1040 4.99 -9.33 22.06
CA SER A 1040 6.30 -9.38 22.73
C SER A 1040 7.48 -9.31 21.75
N PHE A 1041 7.21 -9.46 20.45
CA PHE A 1041 8.21 -9.47 19.39
C PHE A 1041 8.76 -8.07 19.18
N THR A 1042 9.88 -7.81 19.85
CA THR A 1042 10.56 -6.51 19.84
C THR A 1042 11.90 -6.57 19.13
N SER A 1043 12.49 -7.76 18.95
CA SER A 1043 13.86 -7.88 18.42
C SER A 1043 14.17 -9.23 17.76
N SER A 1044 15.33 -9.29 17.07
CA SER A 1044 15.73 -10.38 16.18
C SER A 1044 16.65 -11.44 16.82
N SER A 1045 16.67 -11.56 18.15
CA SER A 1045 17.52 -12.53 18.86
C SER A 1045 16.83 -13.89 19.05
N PRO A 1046 17.56 -15.02 18.97
CA PRO A 1046 16.99 -16.33 19.27
C PRO A 1046 16.35 -16.43 20.67
N ALA A 1047 16.94 -15.73 21.66
CA ALA A 1047 16.39 -15.68 23.02
C ALA A 1047 15.04 -14.94 23.06
N MET A 1048 14.86 -13.91 22.25
CA MET A 1048 13.60 -13.17 22.13
C MET A 1048 12.53 -13.95 21.37
N LEU A 1049 12.92 -14.76 20.38
CA LEU A 1049 12.01 -15.73 19.75
C LEU A 1049 11.50 -16.75 20.77
N VAL A 1050 12.38 -17.30 21.61
CA VAL A 1050 12.00 -18.23 22.69
C VAL A 1050 11.08 -17.53 23.69
N PHE A 1051 11.42 -16.30 24.13
CA PHE A 1051 10.55 -15.52 25.02
C PHE A 1051 9.18 -15.22 24.40
N SER A 1052 9.13 -14.90 23.09
CA SER A 1052 7.88 -14.61 22.38
C SER A 1052 7.00 -15.86 22.25
N LEU A 1053 7.62 -17.02 22.00
CA LEU A 1053 6.94 -18.32 22.01
C LEU A 1053 6.40 -18.65 23.41
N LEU A 1054 7.21 -18.44 24.46
CA LEU A 1054 6.79 -18.61 25.85
C LEU A 1054 5.62 -17.70 26.19
N CYS A 1055 5.65 -16.43 25.77
CA CYS A 1055 4.52 -15.51 25.91
C CYS A 1055 3.28 -16.10 25.22
N GLY A 1056 3.38 -16.52 23.96
CA GLY A 1056 2.28 -17.18 23.25
C GLY A 1056 1.70 -18.39 23.99
N VAL A 1057 2.55 -19.26 24.56
CA VAL A 1057 2.10 -20.38 25.40
C VAL A 1057 1.40 -19.90 26.67
N ILE A 1058 1.94 -18.88 27.35
CA ILE A 1058 1.31 -18.30 28.54
C ILE A 1058 -0.05 -17.66 28.20
N TYR A 1059 -0.17 -16.99 27.06
CA TYR A 1059 -1.48 -16.48 26.58
C TYR A 1059 -2.48 -17.62 26.31
N ILE A 1060 -2.03 -18.78 25.80
CA ILE A 1060 -2.88 -19.98 25.66
C ILE A 1060 -3.33 -20.51 27.02
N LEU A 1061 -2.42 -20.55 28.01
CA LEU A 1061 -2.76 -20.94 29.37
C LEU A 1061 -3.74 -19.95 30.02
N LEU A 1062 -3.49 -18.65 29.88
CA LEU A 1062 -4.40 -17.59 30.34
C LEU A 1062 -5.77 -17.71 29.68
N TYR A 1063 -5.83 -18.03 28.39
CA TYR A 1063 -7.08 -18.32 27.73
C TYR A 1063 -7.80 -19.53 28.34
N LYS A 1064 -7.10 -20.66 28.48
CA LYS A 1064 -7.65 -21.92 29.00
C LYS A 1064 -8.12 -21.83 30.45
N TYR A 1065 -7.45 -21.05 31.29
CA TYR A 1065 -7.75 -21.01 32.73
C TYR A 1065 -8.50 -19.76 33.18
N PHE A 1066 -8.41 -18.64 32.44
CA PHE A 1066 -9.02 -17.37 32.83
C PHE A 1066 -9.94 -16.79 31.74
N PHE A 1067 -9.39 -16.44 30.56
CA PHE A 1067 -10.11 -15.58 29.61
C PHE A 1067 -11.32 -16.25 28.96
N GLN A 1068 -11.35 -17.58 28.86
CA GLN A 1068 -12.54 -18.28 28.33
C GLN A 1068 -13.74 -18.23 29.28
N TYR A 1069 -13.49 -18.06 30.59
CA TYR A 1069 -14.51 -18.00 31.63
C TYR A 1069 -14.92 -16.55 31.90
N ASN A 1070 -13.95 -15.64 32.06
CA ASN A 1070 -14.20 -14.21 32.22
C ASN A 1070 -13.33 -13.39 31.25
N ALA A 1071 -13.95 -12.88 30.19
CA ALA A 1071 -13.25 -12.10 29.16
C ALA A 1071 -12.82 -10.70 29.63
N ALA A 1072 -13.50 -10.12 30.62
CA ALA A 1072 -13.17 -8.80 31.17
C ALA A 1072 -11.79 -8.79 31.85
N LEU A 1073 -11.42 -9.92 32.45
CA LEU A 1073 -10.07 -10.15 32.99
C LEU A 1073 -8.96 -10.01 31.93
N GLY A 1074 -9.24 -10.34 30.67
CA GLY A 1074 -8.30 -10.13 29.56
C GLY A 1074 -8.12 -8.65 29.20
N ALA A 1075 -9.18 -7.84 29.28
CA ALA A 1075 -9.09 -6.39 29.08
C ALA A 1075 -8.26 -5.71 30.18
N VAL A 1076 -8.35 -6.22 31.42
CA VAL A 1076 -7.52 -5.79 32.56
C VAL A 1076 -6.07 -6.21 32.35
N PHE A 1077 -5.81 -7.47 31.99
CA PHE A 1077 -4.46 -7.96 31.68
C PHE A 1077 -3.77 -7.12 30.61
N ILE A 1078 -4.45 -6.86 29.49
CA ILE A 1078 -3.94 -6.01 28.40
C ILE A 1078 -3.70 -4.58 28.90
N GLY A 1079 -4.59 -4.04 29.72
CA GLY A 1079 -4.45 -2.72 30.34
C GLY A 1079 -3.20 -2.62 31.23
N ILE A 1080 -2.98 -3.61 32.10
CA ILE A 1080 -1.81 -3.68 32.98
C ILE A 1080 -0.52 -3.77 32.16
N MET A 1081 -0.46 -4.69 31.20
CA MET A 1081 0.71 -4.81 30.31
C MET A 1081 0.97 -3.51 29.54
N TYR A 1082 -0.08 -2.81 29.12
CA TYR A 1082 0.02 -1.54 28.42
C TYR A 1082 0.53 -0.41 29.33
N ILE A 1083 0.05 -0.34 30.57
CA ILE A 1083 0.53 0.60 31.59
C ILE A 1083 2.01 0.33 31.88
N LEU A 1084 2.38 -0.93 32.17
CA LEU A 1084 3.76 -1.31 32.49
C LEU A 1084 4.72 -0.98 31.34
N SER A 1085 4.30 -1.20 30.09
CA SER A 1085 5.09 -0.81 28.91
C SER A 1085 5.35 0.69 28.83
N ASN A 1086 4.37 1.54 29.16
CA ASN A 1086 4.55 3.00 29.14
C ASN A 1086 5.32 3.49 30.37
N ILE A 1087 5.16 2.85 31.54
CA ILE A 1087 5.99 3.12 32.72
C ILE A 1087 7.47 2.82 32.40
N LYS A 1088 7.75 1.70 31.72
CA LYS A 1088 9.09 1.38 31.22
C LYS A 1088 9.67 2.54 30.40
N GLY A 1089 8.88 3.12 29.49
CA GLY A 1089 9.31 4.27 28.70
C GLY A 1089 9.65 5.51 29.55
N ILE A 1090 8.88 5.78 30.61
CA ILE A 1090 9.18 6.86 31.58
C ILE A 1090 10.50 6.56 32.33
N VAL A 1091 10.70 5.33 32.79
CA VAL A 1091 11.90 4.91 33.53
C VAL A 1091 13.15 4.98 32.65
N LEU A 1092 13.06 4.49 31.40
CA LEU A 1092 14.11 4.63 30.39
C LEU A 1092 14.46 6.10 30.12
N ASN A 1093 13.48 7.01 30.31
CA ASN A 1093 13.64 8.45 30.26
C ASN A 1093 14.30 8.96 28.97
N GLN A 1094 14.05 8.25 27.86
CA GLN A 1094 14.56 8.62 26.53
C GLN A 1094 13.90 9.91 26.02
N TYR A 1095 12.68 10.23 26.47
CA TYR A 1095 11.93 11.43 26.09
C TYR A 1095 11.43 12.22 27.31
N PRO A 1096 12.31 12.92 28.04
CA PRO A 1096 11.93 13.56 29.31
C PRO A 1096 10.77 14.54 29.18
N THR A 1097 10.66 15.22 28.02
CA THR A 1097 9.61 16.22 27.76
C THR A 1097 8.20 15.61 27.64
N LEU A 1098 8.09 14.29 27.47
CA LEU A 1098 6.81 13.58 27.41
C LEU A 1098 6.41 12.93 28.74
N ASN A 1099 7.33 12.75 29.69
CA ASN A 1099 7.06 11.99 30.93
C ASN A 1099 5.83 12.50 31.69
N VAL A 1100 5.65 13.82 31.78
CA VAL A 1100 4.47 14.43 32.43
C VAL A 1100 3.20 14.12 31.64
N SER A 1101 3.24 14.26 30.30
CA SER A 1101 2.10 13.97 29.43
C SER A 1101 1.70 12.50 29.50
N VAL A 1102 2.68 11.59 29.52
CA VAL A 1102 2.47 10.14 29.66
C VAL A 1102 1.94 9.81 31.05
N GLY A 1103 2.50 10.38 32.12
CA GLY A 1103 2.03 10.17 33.49
C GLY A 1103 0.57 10.58 33.68
N LEU A 1104 0.18 11.76 33.19
CA LEU A 1104 -1.21 12.20 33.20
C LEU A 1104 -2.11 11.32 32.33
N SER A 1105 -1.62 10.92 31.13
CA SER A 1105 -2.36 10.02 30.24
C SER A 1105 -2.55 8.63 30.83
N LEU A 1106 -1.58 8.14 31.61
CA LEU A 1106 -1.65 6.87 32.34
C LEU A 1106 -2.73 6.89 33.41
N ILE A 1107 -2.89 8.00 34.14
CA ILE A 1107 -3.97 8.16 35.13
C ILE A 1107 -5.33 8.02 34.43
N ILE A 1108 -5.53 8.77 33.35
CA ILE A 1108 -6.80 8.76 32.59
C ILE A 1108 -7.04 7.39 31.94
N THR A 1109 -6.00 6.77 31.37
CA THR A 1109 -6.09 5.43 30.77
C THR A 1109 -6.38 4.36 31.82
N SER A 1110 -5.88 4.51 33.05
CA SER A 1110 -6.18 3.62 34.18
C SER A 1110 -7.66 3.73 34.58
N PHE A 1111 -8.20 4.95 34.67
CA PHE A 1111 -9.64 5.14 34.84
C PHE A 1111 -10.44 4.51 33.69
N LEU A 1112 -9.98 4.65 32.44
CA LEU A 1112 -10.62 4.02 31.29
C LEU A 1112 -10.58 2.48 31.38
N ILE A 1113 -9.49 1.88 31.83
CA ILE A 1113 -9.37 0.42 32.03
C ILE A 1113 -10.37 -0.05 33.09
N ILE A 1114 -10.44 0.62 34.24
CA ILE A 1114 -11.39 0.30 35.32
C ILE A 1114 -12.83 0.49 34.85
N TYR A 1115 -13.11 1.60 34.16
CA TYR A 1115 -14.42 1.89 33.61
C TYR A 1115 -14.84 0.86 32.56
N THR A 1116 -13.90 0.47 31.68
CA THR A 1116 -14.13 -0.59 30.68
C THR A 1116 -14.42 -1.91 31.36
N TYR A 1117 -13.66 -2.29 32.38
CA TYR A 1117 -13.93 -3.49 33.18
C TYR A 1117 -15.32 -3.45 33.82
N ASN A 1118 -15.67 -2.36 34.50
CA ASN A 1118 -16.99 -2.21 35.15
C ASN A 1118 -18.15 -2.26 34.15
N ILE A 1119 -17.98 -1.67 32.97
CA ILE A 1119 -18.98 -1.79 31.89
C ILE A 1119 -19.07 -3.24 31.44
N LEU A 1120 -17.94 -3.88 31.15
CA LEU A 1120 -17.93 -5.26 30.68
C LEU A 1120 -18.52 -6.20 31.74
N GLU A 1121 -18.22 -6.03 33.01
CA GLU A 1121 -18.79 -6.84 34.11
C GLU A 1121 -20.28 -6.56 34.34
N LYS A 1122 -20.73 -5.32 34.20
CA LYS A 1122 -22.15 -4.98 34.35
C LYS A 1122 -22.99 -5.45 33.15
N GLU A 1123 -22.39 -5.46 31.96
CA GLU A 1123 -23.08 -5.77 30.71
C GLU A 1123 -23.00 -7.26 30.32
N PHE A 1124 -22.03 -8.04 30.81
CA PHE A 1124 -21.79 -9.46 30.48
C PHE A 1124 -22.01 -10.36 31.71
#